data_AF-A0A1Q4GNN8-F1
#
_entry.id   AF-A0A1Q4GNN8-F1
#
_cell.length_a   1.000
_cell.length_b   1.000
_cell.length_c   1.000
_cell.angle_alpha   90.00
_cell.angle_beta   90.00
_cell.angle_gamma   90.00
#
_symmetry.space_group_name_H-M   'P 1'
#
loop_
_entity.id
_entity.type
_entity.pdbx_description
1 polymer ?
#
loop_
_entity_poly.entity_id
_entity_poly.type
_entity_poly.pdbx_seq_one_letter_code
_entity_poly.pdbx_strand_id
1 'polypeptide(L)'
;MRFQVSQAALITQPGHADIACEIRDFCLGGLFLRFVNAETAIAALAQRAGAEVDVVFTPAALSTTQTFRVPAILKRLGPVGIGVAFGRQPIEALRALQKLRMASHRQKLAALPASDAFLHLREASTTLLREALLHTHEQAQQVLGDRLQNAALHAAGISEHSGLLGAVPEFARHAPELQARFIEQVMGALQHHRPVRTQPTAERASGGLSLVDENDFEDWLATASEASRLEEQFQEQLFDLEPRIGQLFGMACDHSNNPFGPAVIVHAYREALEGIPLLARARQVAYVTLREALAEQLAPLYAELLAMLPVSEVETRQRQSEAAAAQDDADSALPPGDVPASASDAAAEAAASPPARPRSTLGRLASSLFDFFRNQPAPAAGPAMSSGQPMGGGQPGGGGQVTSAPAQASRAQGAGAPSPSTASAMAGTAARTGLPGGSPVLERLARSGTLPSTLTQEMQRSVDMFGALFDTMHAEKSVSAGVRPLFQKLESSLARLALSDPQFLASASHPAHKVLNTLDRLSMVAGDDGRIADQRLLALMQRWTDRINAEAEKNPAVFEEARIQLERVIKPLMNERAGRIFRLQEVCEGRQHADVVKHGILHQLLTRLGERPTPNVVIELLNGGWRSVLLMAELRHGSDSATARDAWEVLEQLCAWLDPEQPAATTAQAQTLLQRIDEALTHVCADKLVQDRIIDQLAAALFDGDRSRHPRTPVAARLNDAAGEPLTAAQDELAERLRVGDWLQLKSPDTPLNLIWIGDQPPVYVFANYRGIKKLDLKRTDLLQALETGDAQWTEDLELPLMDRSYSAMIQKMQRELVWRSTHDTTTGLLKRRSFFRAVRRHWLRSRRADAGFALGAIQLDITTPAGEPAGAEIRSAILHDLAQWLPASLAPGTPLARAGESGLAFWIEASDYTVAEAQAHALLQAIASRPHEIDGVRYTVRTAAGLMGVHDALDPETYYDNANAACTRARESGSAVVAFDRETTDGGVQALADQAHRLTAILASNELSLNCQPVVSIGDPTGIPLYHEVLLHPDTRGAQRIATRDLIAVAERLQRITEIDRWVVKSVLQWMRDHPERTAQLGGLSVNLSAQSVTNPVFLKFLLAELARGDISGEKLVFEISEADAAEGHAQTQLFMRQLQRHGCRFTLDEFGTGASSYTRLKSMKLDFLKIDHALVRELGTSMIDEALVQSILETGNFLGVRTVAAFVEDAETLAKLSEIGIDCVQGYFIGAPQPLESLA
;
A
#
# COMPACT_ATOMS: atom_id res chain seq x y z
N MET A 1 -15.70 49.27 29.47
CA MET A 1 -17.05 49.74 29.05
C MET A 1 -18.05 49.58 30.19
N ARG A 2 -19.22 50.22 30.08
CA ARG A 2 -20.42 49.95 30.90
C ARG A 2 -21.56 49.56 29.94
N PHE A 3 -22.36 48.58 30.31
CA PHE A 3 -23.37 47.97 29.46
C PHE A 3 -24.75 48.18 30.07
N GLN A 4 -25.66 48.81 29.31
CA GLN A 4 -27.01 49.09 29.79
C GLN A 4 -27.88 47.82 29.77
N VAL A 5 -28.67 47.64 30.82
CA VAL A 5 -29.68 46.60 30.96
C VAL A 5 -30.86 47.14 31.80
N SER A 6 -31.97 46.42 31.85
CA SER A 6 -33.09 46.72 32.75
C SER A 6 -33.54 45.39 33.33
N GLN A 7 -33.23 45.16 34.61
CA GLN A 7 -33.51 43.91 35.31
C GLN A 7 -33.76 44.20 36.80
N ALA A 8 -34.91 43.76 37.32
CA ALA A 8 -35.24 43.89 38.73
C ALA A 8 -34.27 43.06 39.60
N ALA A 9 -33.87 43.62 40.73
CA ALA A 9 -32.92 43.02 41.67
C ALA A 9 -33.21 43.43 43.13
N LEU A 10 -32.64 42.69 44.07
CA LEU A 10 -32.70 42.94 45.51
C LEU A 10 -31.28 43.04 46.06
N ILE A 11 -31.00 44.08 46.85
CA ILE A 11 -29.79 44.12 47.69
C ILE A 11 -30.17 43.49 49.03
N THR A 12 -29.51 42.39 49.40
CA THR A 12 -29.77 41.63 50.62
C THR A 12 -28.49 41.60 51.49
N GLN A 13 -28.65 41.69 52.81
CA GLN A 13 -27.54 41.52 53.77
C GLN A 13 -28.10 40.95 55.08
N PRO A 14 -27.45 39.94 55.70
CA PRO A 14 -27.90 39.39 56.99
C PRO A 14 -28.10 40.49 58.05
N GLY A 15 -29.24 40.48 58.72
CA GLY A 15 -29.58 41.44 59.78
C GLY A 15 -30.18 42.78 59.32
N HIS A 16 -30.35 43.00 58.01
CA HIS A 16 -30.98 44.20 57.46
C HIS A 16 -32.14 43.86 56.51
N ALA A 17 -33.07 44.81 56.30
CA ALA A 17 -34.16 44.64 55.36
C ALA A 17 -33.67 44.71 53.90
N ASP A 18 -34.27 43.90 53.03
CA ASP A 18 -33.95 43.83 51.61
C ASP A 18 -34.40 45.09 50.86
N ILE A 19 -33.58 45.55 49.91
CA ILE A 19 -33.80 46.79 49.16
C ILE A 19 -34.08 46.48 47.70
N ALA A 20 -35.30 46.78 47.26
CA ALA A 20 -35.73 46.66 45.86
C ALA A 20 -35.02 47.70 44.97
N CYS A 21 -34.37 47.20 43.93
CA CYS A 21 -33.59 47.97 42.98
C CYS A 21 -33.71 47.39 41.57
N GLU A 22 -33.07 48.06 40.62
CA GLU A 22 -33.03 47.67 39.22
C GLU A 22 -31.59 47.82 38.71
N ILE A 23 -31.03 46.74 38.17
CA ILE A 23 -29.74 46.77 37.49
C ILE A 23 -29.92 47.61 36.22
N ARG A 24 -29.20 48.73 36.14
CA ARG A 24 -29.25 49.67 35.01
C ARG A 24 -28.00 49.61 34.15
N ASP A 25 -26.82 49.53 34.78
CA ASP A 25 -25.56 49.28 34.07
C ASP A 25 -24.81 48.11 34.72
N PHE A 26 -24.04 47.38 33.92
CA PHE A 26 -23.04 46.43 34.41
C PHE A 26 -21.70 46.57 33.67
N CYS A 27 -20.62 46.11 34.31
CA CYS A 27 -19.33 45.88 33.69
C CYS A 27 -18.62 44.71 34.42
N LEU A 28 -17.49 44.24 33.90
CA LEU A 28 -16.70 43.16 34.52
C LEU A 28 -16.31 43.44 35.99
N GLY A 29 -16.25 44.71 36.40
CA GLY A 29 -15.90 45.12 37.76
C GLY A 29 -17.09 45.42 38.71
N GLY A 30 -18.33 45.49 38.23
CA GLY A 30 -19.46 45.85 39.10
C GLY A 30 -20.79 46.18 38.40
N LEU A 31 -21.78 46.58 39.21
CA LEU A 31 -23.14 46.97 38.78
C LEU A 31 -23.46 48.40 39.21
N PHE A 32 -24.36 49.06 38.47
CA PHE A 32 -25.10 50.22 38.93
C PHE A 32 -26.56 49.85 39.15
N LEU A 33 -27.03 50.02 40.38
CA LEU A 33 -28.36 49.64 40.85
C LEU A 33 -29.18 50.89 41.11
N ARG A 34 -30.24 51.12 40.35
CA ARG A 34 -31.21 52.21 40.59
C ARG A 34 -32.21 51.77 41.67
N PHE A 35 -32.52 52.61 42.64
CA PHE A 35 -33.50 52.26 43.67
C PHE A 35 -34.94 52.37 43.14
N VAL A 36 -35.82 51.46 43.58
CA VAL A 36 -37.27 51.56 43.29
C VAL A 36 -37.92 52.62 44.20
N ASN A 37 -37.49 52.71 45.46
CA ASN A 37 -37.83 53.81 46.37
C ASN A 37 -36.52 54.40 46.94
N ALA A 38 -36.16 55.61 46.49
CA ALA A 38 -34.86 56.20 46.76
C ALA A 38 -34.69 56.68 48.20
N GLU A 39 -35.71 57.30 48.80
CA GLU A 39 -35.60 57.91 50.14
C GLU A 39 -35.33 56.85 51.22
N THR A 40 -36.09 55.75 51.20
CA THR A 40 -35.92 54.64 52.15
C THR A 40 -34.61 53.88 51.91
N ALA A 41 -34.23 53.67 50.65
CA ALA A 41 -32.99 52.96 50.32
C ALA A 41 -31.73 53.76 50.68
N ILE A 42 -31.73 55.08 50.44
CA ILE A 42 -30.61 55.96 50.81
C ILE A 42 -30.46 56.01 52.33
N ALA A 43 -31.55 56.17 53.09
CA ALA A 43 -31.50 56.14 54.56
C ALA A 43 -30.92 54.80 55.10
N ALA A 44 -31.30 53.68 54.49
CA ALA A 44 -30.85 52.34 54.90
C ALA A 44 -29.41 51.98 54.48
N LEU A 45 -28.81 52.71 53.52
CA LEU A 45 -27.48 52.43 52.95
C LEU A 45 -26.43 53.51 53.25
N ALA A 46 -26.83 54.72 53.66
CA ALA A 46 -25.90 55.82 53.94
C ALA A 46 -24.85 55.50 55.02
N GLN A 47 -25.19 54.65 56.00
CA GLN A 47 -24.28 54.19 57.06
C GLN A 47 -23.49 52.91 56.71
N ARG A 48 -23.66 52.35 55.49
CA ARG A 48 -23.11 51.04 55.07
C ARG A 48 -22.16 51.14 53.86
N ALA A 49 -21.58 52.32 53.60
CA ALA A 49 -20.58 52.49 52.56
C ALA A 49 -19.37 51.55 52.80
N GLY A 50 -18.97 50.78 51.79
CA GLY A 50 -17.92 49.77 51.89
C GLY A 50 -18.35 48.40 52.41
N ALA A 51 -19.63 48.21 52.80
CA ALA A 51 -20.11 46.91 53.26
C ALA A 51 -20.25 45.87 52.12
N GLU A 52 -20.06 44.60 52.46
CA GLU A 52 -20.40 43.46 51.61
C GLU A 52 -21.91 43.18 51.66
N VAL A 53 -22.51 43.00 50.49
CA VAL A 53 -23.93 42.72 50.28
C VAL A 53 -24.10 41.72 49.13
N ASP A 54 -25.22 41.01 49.11
CA ASP A 54 -25.59 40.17 47.98
C ASP A 54 -26.60 40.86 47.09
N VAL A 55 -26.30 40.98 45.80
CA VAL A 55 -27.26 41.40 44.77
C VAL A 55 -27.94 40.17 44.21
N VAL A 56 -29.25 40.04 44.42
CA VAL A 56 -30.07 38.90 44.00
C VAL A 56 -30.97 39.31 42.83
N PHE A 57 -30.97 38.55 41.73
CA PHE A 57 -31.86 38.80 40.60
C PHE A 57 -32.21 37.51 39.81
N THR A 58 -33.37 37.52 39.15
CA THR A 58 -33.86 36.42 38.31
C THR A 58 -34.17 36.96 36.91
N PRO A 59 -33.45 36.53 35.86
CA PRO A 59 -33.66 37.02 34.49
C PRO A 59 -35.07 36.76 33.95
N ALA A 60 -35.76 37.81 33.52
CA ALA A 60 -37.16 37.70 33.09
C ALA A 60 -37.38 37.08 31.69
N ALA A 61 -36.34 36.99 30.85
CA ALA A 61 -36.45 36.64 29.43
C ALA A 61 -35.85 35.27 29.04
N LEU A 62 -35.36 34.50 30.01
CA LEU A 62 -34.84 33.15 29.79
C LEU A 62 -35.89 32.13 30.25
N SER A 63 -36.03 31.01 29.52
CA SER A 63 -36.93 29.90 29.87
C SER A 63 -36.51 29.12 31.13
N THR A 64 -35.46 29.57 31.82
CA THR A 64 -34.91 28.98 33.04
C THR A 64 -35.12 29.91 34.23
N THR A 65 -35.78 29.43 35.28
CA THR A 65 -36.06 30.18 36.53
C THR A 65 -34.83 30.24 37.45
N GLN A 66 -33.64 30.52 36.91
CA GLN A 66 -32.39 30.56 37.68
C GLN A 66 -32.20 31.93 38.34
N THR A 67 -32.20 31.94 39.66
CA THR A 67 -31.93 33.15 40.47
C THR A 67 -30.44 33.22 40.79
N PHE A 68 -29.81 34.34 40.44
CA PHE A 68 -28.40 34.62 40.73
C PHE A 68 -28.27 35.40 42.03
N ARG A 69 -27.27 35.05 42.84
CA ARG A 69 -26.88 35.75 44.07
C ARG A 69 -25.41 36.15 43.94
N VAL A 70 -25.17 37.46 43.91
CA VAL A 70 -23.88 38.05 43.52
C VAL A 70 -23.29 38.84 44.70
N PRO A 71 -22.20 38.36 45.33
CA PRO A 71 -21.54 39.10 46.41
C PRO A 71 -20.81 40.32 45.84
N ALA A 72 -21.11 41.50 46.38
CA ALA A 72 -20.59 42.78 45.95
C ALA A 72 -20.35 43.73 47.12
N ILE A 73 -19.39 44.63 46.96
CA ILE A 73 -19.05 45.68 47.93
C ILE A 73 -19.71 46.99 47.49
N LEU A 74 -20.42 47.64 48.41
CA LEU A 74 -21.01 48.96 48.19
C LEU A 74 -19.90 50.03 48.02
N LYS A 75 -19.79 50.66 46.86
CA LYS A 75 -18.73 51.64 46.58
C LYS A 75 -19.19 53.10 46.55
N ARG A 76 -20.23 53.43 45.78
CA ARG A 76 -20.66 54.83 45.59
C ARG A 76 -22.18 54.97 45.60
N LEU A 77 -22.72 55.45 46.71
CA LEU A 77 -24.13 55.86 46.82
C LEU A 77 -24.34 57.20 46.09
N GLY A 78 -25.47 57.33 45.39
CA GLY A 78 -25.92 58.54 44.72
C GLY A 78 -27.43 58.77 44.92
N PRO A 79 -27.98 59.90 44.43
CA PRO A 79 -29.33 60.33 44.76
C PRO A 79 -30.46 59.46 44.17
N VAL A 80 -30.15 58.53 43.26
CA VAL A 80 -31.15 57.66 42.58
C VAL A 80 -30.73 56.18 42.57
N GLY A 81 -29.57 55.83 43.15
CA GLY A 81 -29.00 54.49 43.03
C GLY A 81 -27.60 54.37 43.63
N ILE A 82 -27.02 53.17 43.53
CA ILE A 82 -25.72 52.82 44.10
C ILE A 82 -24.86 52.03 43.12
N GLY A 83 -23.57 52.38 43.04
CA GLY A 83 -22.55 51.58 42.38
C GLY A 83 -21.96 50.56 43.35
N VAL A 84 -21.94 49.30 42.93
CA VAL A 84 -21.38 48.16 43.67
C VAL A 84 -20.27 47.51 42.84
N ALA A 85 -19.22 47.02 43.49
CA ALA A 85 -18.09 46.33 42.84
C ALA A 85 -18.02 44.87 43.28
N PHE A 86 -17.68 43.95 42.37
CA PHE A 86 -17.61 42.53 42.73
C PHE A 86 -16.37 42.19 43.55
N GLY A 87 -16.50 41.30 44.54
CA GLY A 87 -15.34 40.71 45.23
C GLY A 87 -14.64 39.64 44.39
N ARG A 88 -15.43 38.86 43.64
CA ARG A 88 -14.99 37.90 42.60
C ARG A 88 -15.96 38.01 41.42
N GLN A 89 -15.46 37.94 40.18
CA GLN A 89 -16.30 38.10 38.99
C GLN A 89 -17.38 36.99 38.90
N PRO A 90 -18.69 37.35 38.84
CA PRO A 90 -19.77 36.39 38.78
C PRO A 90 -20.11 36.03 37.32
N ILE A 91 -19.24 35.25 36.67
CA ILE A 91 -19.24 35.02 35.21
C ILE A 91 -20.63 34.57 34.69
N GLU A 92 -21.29 33.62 35.35
CA GLU A 92 -22.62 33.14 34.93
C GLU A 92 -23.71 34.23 35.02
N ALA A 93 -23.69 35.02 36.09
CA ALA A 93 -24.65 36.12 36.28
C ALA A 93 -24.43 37.24 35.25
N LEU A 94 -23.17 37.52 34.90
CA LEU A 94 -22.83 38.47 33.83
C LEU A 94 -23.29 37.96 32.45
N ARG A 95 -23.06 36.68 32.13
CA ARG A 95 -23.59 36.04 30.90
C ARG A 95 -25.12 36.11 30.84
N ALA A 96 -25.82 35.93 31.97
CA ALA A 96 -27.27 36.05 32.03
C ALA A 96 -27.78 37.49 31.77
N LEU A 97 -27.11 38.52 32.32
CA LEU A 97 -27.41 39.93 32.04
C LEU A 97 -27.08 40.33 30.59
N GLN A 98 -26.03 39.75 30.02
CA GLN A 98 -25.65 39.92 28.61
C GLN A 98 -26.73 39.34 27.68
N LYS A 99 -27.25 38.13 27.96
CA LYS A 99 -28.38 37.53 27.21
C LYS A 99 -29.65 38.38 27.29
N LEU A 100 -29.99 38.91 28.47
CA LEU A 100 -31.10 39.87 28.63
C LEU A 100 -30.94 41.12 27.77
N ARG A 101 -29.74 41.73 27.79
CA ARG A 101 -29.39 42.88 26.95
C ARG A 101 -29.56 42.55 25.46
N MET A 102 -29.07 41.40 25.00
CA MET A 102 -29.20 40.96 23.61
C MET A 102 -30.65 40.67 23.21
N ALA A 103 -31.47 40.06 24.09
CA ALA A 103 -32.89 39.83 23.82
C ALA A 103 -33.67 41.14 23.63
N SER A 104 -33.43 42.15 24.48
CA SER A 104 -33.99 43.49 24.31
C SER A 104 -33.47 44.18 23.04
N HIS A 105 -32.20 43.95 22.68
CA HIS A 105 -31.60 44.49 21.45
C HIS A 105 -32.20 43.86 20.18
N ARG A 106 -32.46 42.55 20.18
CA ARG A 106 -33.16 41.84 19.09
C ARG A 106 -34.59 42.35 18.90
N GLN A 107 -35.33 42.58 19.98
CA GLN A 107 -36.67 43.19 19.91
C GLN A 107 -36.65 44.62 19.33
N LYS A 108 -35.64 45.43 19.66
CA LYS A 108 -35.47 46.77 19.08
C LYS A 108 -35.05 46.72 17.61
N LEU A 109 -34.15 45.82 17.23
CA LEU A 109 -33.72 45.60 15.84
C LEU A 109 -34.88 45.15 14.94
N ALA A 110 -35.75 44.26 15.44
CA ALA A 110 -36.95 43.82 14.73
C ALA A 110 -38.01 44.93 14.51
N ALA A 111 -37.87 46.07 15.18
CA ALA A 111 -38.77 47.23 15.07
C ALA A 111 -38.18 48.38 14.23
N LEU A 112 -36.96 48.24 13.69
CA LEU A 112 -36.29 49.26 12.88
C LEU A 112 -36.49 49.01 11.37
N PRO A 113 -36.52 50.05 10.53
CA PRO A 113 -36.50 49.89 9.08
C PRO A 113 -35.16 49.30 8.60
N ALA A 114 -35.21 48.55 7.50
CA ALA A 114 -34.12 47.66 7.06
C ALA A 114 -32.78 48.37 6.75
N SER A 115 -32.78 49.67 6.43
CA SER A 115 -31.55 50.46 6.23
C SER A 115 -30.74 50.65 7.51
N ASP A 116 -31.42 50.89 8.63
CA ASP A 116 -30.79 51.32 9.88
C ASP A 116 -30.40 50.10 10.73
N ALA A 117 -31.11 48.99 10.55
CA ALA A 117 -30.81 47.71 11.20
C ALA A 117 -29.38 47.22 10.88
N PHE A 118 -28.88 47.46 9.67
CA PHE A 118 -27.59 46.96 9.20
C PHE A 118 -26.40 47.60 9.93
N LEU A 119 -26.45 48.92 10.20
CA LEU A 119 -25.41 49.63 10.94
C LEU A 119 -25.36 49.17 12.40
N HIS A 120 -26.51 49.03 13.04
CA HIS A 120 -26.59 48.53 14.42
C HIS A 120 -26.23 47.04 14.55
N LEU A 121 -26.45 46.21 13.53
CA LEU A 121 -25.97 44.81 13.49
C LEU A 121 -24.44 44.74 13.40
N ARG A 122 -23.79 45.65 12.65
CA ARG A 122 -22.31 45.77 12.64
C ARG A 122 -21.77 46.19 14.00
N GLU A 123 -22.36 47.21 14.63
CA GLU A 123 -21.99 47.65 15.99
C GLU A 123 -22.17 46.54 17.04
N ALA A 124 -23.27 45.79 16.98
CA ALA A 124 -23.53 44.67 17.89
C ALA A 124 -22.52 43.53 17.70
N SER A 125 -22.30 43.08 16.45
CA SER A 125 -21.39 41.97 16.15
C SER A 125 -19.94 42.29 16.49
N THR A 126 -19.48 43.50 16.18
CA THR A 126 -18.13 43.96 16.56
C THR A 126 -17.95 44.13 18.08
N THR A 127 -19.00 44.49 18.81
CA THR A 127 -18.98 44.53 20.28
C THR A 127 -18.87 43.12 20.87
N LEU A 128 -19.63 42.14 20.37
CA LEU A 128 -19.57 40.75 20.84
C LEU A 128 -18.20 40.10 20.61
N LEU A 129 -17.60 40.31 19.42
CA LEU A 129 -16.25 39.79 19.15
C LEU A 129 -15.22 40.39 20.12
N ARG A 130 -15.26 41.70 20.35
CA ARG A 130 -14.36 42.38 21.30
C ARG A 130 -14.54 41.85 22.73
N GLU A 131 -15.79 41.63 23.17
CA GLU A 131 -16.10 41.05 24.48
C GLU A 131 -15.57 39.60 24.60
N ALA A 132 -15.69 38.78 23.54
CA ALA A 132 -15.16 37.41 23.51
C ALA A 132 -13.62 37.37 23.57
N LEU A 133 -12.93 38.17 22.75
CA LEU A 133 -11.45 38.23 22.70
C LEU A 133 -10.85 38.66 24.05
N LEU A 134 -11.47 39.63 24.74
CA LEU A 134 -11.08 40.03 26.10
C LEU A 134 -11.15 38.85 27.07
N HIS A 135 -12.27 38.12 27.07
CA HIS A 135 -12.49 37.00 28.00
C HIS A 135 -11.57 35.82 27.70
N THR A 136 -11.34 35.50 26.41
CA THR A 136 -10.35 34.50 25.97
C THR A 136 -8.95 34.85 26.48
N HIS A 137 -8.51 36.10 26.34
CA HIS A 137 -7.18 36.51 26.80
C HIS A 137 -7.05 36.41 28.32
N GLU A 138 -8.04 36.88 29.09
CA GLU A 138 -8.06 36.76 30.55
C GLU A 138 -8.02 35.29 31.02
N GLN A 139 -8.78 34.41 30.36
CA GLN A 139 -8.82 32.98 30.66
C GLN A 139 -7.49 32.28 30.31
N ALA A 140 -6.89 32.59 29.15
CA ALA A 140 -5.60 32.03 28.76
C ALA A 140 -4.49 32.44 29.74
N GLN A 141 -4.41 33.73 30.11
CA GLN A 141 -3.42 34.24 31.06
C GLN A 141 -3.51 33.57 32.44
N GLN A 142 -4.71 33.29 32.95
CA GLN A 142 -4.89 32.63 34.25
C GLN A 142 -4.29 31.23 34.33
N VAL A 143 -4.23 30.50 33.20
CA VAL A 143 -3.81 29.10 33.15
C VAL A 143 -2.41 28.92 32.52
N LEU A 144 -1.93 29.92 31.77
CA LEU A 144 -0.66 29.87 31.05
C LEU A 144 0.56 29.67 31.98
N GLY A 145 0.58 30.33 33.15
CA GLY A 145 1.66 30.19 34.13
C GLY A 145 1.84 28.75 34.62
N ASP A 146 0.75 28.12 35.06
CA ASP A 146 0.74 26.71 35.52
C ASP A 146 1.11 25.75 34.39
N ARG A 147 0.70 26.04 33.14
CA ARG A 147 1.04 25.21 31.97
C ARG A 147 2.52 25.31 31.58
N LEU A 148 3.12 26.50 31.64
CA LEU A 148 4.55 26.68 31.41
C LEU A 148 5.40 25.99 32.49
N GLN A 149 4.98 26.05 33.76
CA GLN A 149 5.62 25.32 34.84
C GLN A 149 5.50 23.79 34.66
N ASN A 150 4.32 23.28 34.31
CA ASN A 150 4.12 21.86 34.02
C ASN A 150 4.90 21.40 32.78
N ALA A 151 5.01 22.23 31.75
CA ALA A 151 5.85 21.95 30.58
C ALA A 151 7.34 21.89 30.97
N ALA A 152 7.81 22.79 31.83
CA ALA A 152 9.18 22.78 32.33
C ALA A 152 9.50 21.48 33.10
N LEU A 153 8.58 20.94 33.90
CA LEU A 153 8.76 19.66 34.60
C LEU A 153 9.00 18.45 33.66
N HIS A 154 8.59 18.56 32.40
CA HIS A 154 8.72 17.52 31.38
C HIS A 154 9.70 17.89 30.25
N ALA A 155 10.48 18.96 30.43
CA ALA A 155 11.49 19.41 29.46
C ALA A 155 12.62 18.39 29.31
N ALA A 156 13.12 18.22 28.09
CA ALA A 156 14.14 17.21 27.77
C ALA A 156 15.55 17.61 28.22
N GLY A 157 15.77 18.88 28.57
CA GLY A 157 17.06 19.39 29.00
C GLY A 157 16.99 20.66 29.85
N ILE A 158 18.09 20.98 30.53
CA ILE A 158 18.19 22.08 31.50
C ILE A 158 17.95 23.45 30.85
N SER A 159 18.39 23.64 29.59
CA SER A 159 18.15 24.87 28.83
C SER A 159 16.65 25.10 28.55
N GLU A 160 15.95 24.07 28.05
CA GLU A 160 14.49 24.13 27.82
C GLU A 160 13.72 24.33 29.12
N HIS A 161 14.09 23.60 30.19
CA HIS A 161 13.52 23.76 31.53
C HIS A 161 13.66 25.20 32.04
N SER A 162 14.87 25.77 31.95
CA SER A 162 15.14 27.13 32.40
C SER A 162 14.43 28.17 31.52
N GLY A 163 14.36 27.97 30.20
CA GLY A 163 13.67 28.87 29.28
C GLY A 163 12.14 28.88 29.48
N LEU A 164 11.53 27.73 29.77
CA LEU A 164 10.10 27.63 30.08
C LEU A 164 9.74 28.28 31.42
N LEU A 165 10.58 28.13 32.45
CA LEU A 165 10.40 28.85 33.72
C LEU A 165 10.66 30.37 33.56
N GLY A 166 11.63 30.76 32.73
CA GLY A 166 11.93 32.15 32.40
C GLY A 166 10.81 32.85 31.61
N ALA A 167 10.02 32.11 30.83
CA ALA A 167 8.90 32.68 30.08
C ALA A 167 7.74 33.16 30.99
N VAL A 168 7.53 32.54 32.16
CA VAL A 168 6.44 32.88 33.08
C VAL A 168 6.44 34.36 33.51
N PRO A 169 7.54 34.94 34.03
CA PRO A 169 7.59 36.36 34.36
C PRO A 169 7.57 37.29 33.13
N GLU A 170 8.03 36.86 31.96
CA GLU A 170 7.98 37.66 30.73
C GLU A 170 6.54 37.82 30.20
N PHE A 171 5.77 36.73 30.15
CA PHE A 171 4.33 36.79 29.84
C PHE A 171 3.57 37.68 30.84
N ALA A 172 3.87 37.56 32.14
CA ALA A 172 3.24 38.39 33.17
C ALA A 172 3.60 39.88 33.04
N ARG A 173 4.83 40.22 32.62
CA ARG A 173 5.28 41.60 32.41
C ARG A 173 4.61 42.26 31.20
N HIS A 174 4.50 41.53 30.09
CA HIS A 174 3.94 42.06 28.83
C HIS A 174 2.44 41.82 28.64
N ALA A 175 1.76 41.13 29.57
CA ALA A 175 0.31 40.86 29.52
C ALA A 175 -0.59 42.05 29.08
N PRO A 176 -0.48 43.28 29.65
CA PRO A 176 -1.36 44.39 29.22
C PRO A 176 -1.03 44.93 27.83
N GLU A 177 0.23 44.85 27.39
CA GLU A 177 0.64 45.22 26.02
C GLU A 177 0.14 44.18 25.01
N LEU A 178 0.33 42.90 25.33
CA LEU A 178 -0.13 41.76 24.55
C LEU A 178 -1.66 41.77 24.37
N GLN A 179 -2.41 42.06 25.43
CA GLN A 179 -3.87 42.20 25.37
C GLN A 179 -4.30 43.34 24.43
N ALA A 180 -3.60 44.49 24.49
CA ALA A 180 -3.90 45.63 23.64
C ALA A 180 -3.62 45.32 22.15
N ARG A 181 -2.42 44.82 21.83
CA ARG A 181 -2.01 44.45 20.46
C ARG A 181 -2.94 43.40 19.84
N PHE A 182 -3.20 42.31 20.57
CA PHE A 182 -4.06 41.22 20.11
C PHE A 182 -5.46 41.70 19.72
N ILE A 183 -6.08 42.54 20.56
CA ILE A 183 -7.42 43.08 20.29
C ILE A 183 -7.36 44.12 19.17
N GLU A 184 -6.31 44.94 19.09
CA GLU A 184 -6.14 45.92 18.03
C GLU A 184 -5.97 45.27 16.65
N GLN A 185 -5.20 44.18 16.55
CA GLN A 185 -5.01 43.43 15.30
C GLN A 185 -6.31 42.78 14.80
N VAL A 186 -7.05 42.05 15.64
CA VAL A 186 -8.33 41.45 15.21
C VAL A 186 -9.38 42.53 14.90
N MET A 187 -9.48 43.58 15.71
CA MET A 187 -10.47 44.64 15.48
C MET A 187 -10.10 45.59 14.33
N GLY A 188 -8.81 45.73 14.01
CA GLY A 188 -8.31 46.52 12.89
C GLY A 188 -8.68 45.91 11.54
N ALA A 189 -8.74 44.58 11.45
CA ALA A 189 -9.23 43.84 10.28
C ALA A 189 -10.65 44.29 9.86
N LEU A 190 -11.53 44.46 10.84
CA LEU A 190 -12.93 44.87 10.64
C LEU A 190 -13.09 46.31 10.15
N GLN A 191 -12.09 47.17 10.39
CA GLN A 191 -12.15 48.60 10.04
C GLN A 191 -11.59 48.91 8.64
N HIS A 192 -10.63 48.12 8.15
CA HIS A 192 -9.87 48.44 6.93
C HIS A 192 -10.38 47.76 5.66
N HIS A 193 -11.41 46.90 5.73
CA HIS A 193 -11.94 46.10 4.61
C HIS A 193 -10.85 45.34 3.82
N ARG A 194 -9.77 44.95 4.51
CA ARG A 194 -8.68 44.15 3.94
C ARG A 194 -8.65 42.78 4.60
N PRO A 195 -8.48 41.69 3.84
CA PRO A 195 -8.26 40.38 4.42
C PRO A 195 -6.98 40.40 5.24
N VAL A 196 -7.04 39.94 6.49
CA VAL A 196 -5.81 39.59 7.24
C VAL A 196 -5.21 38.40 6.52
N ARG A 197 -4.03 38.59 5.93
CA ARG A 197 -3.39 37.56 5.11
C ARG A 197 -2.72 36.54 6.03
N THR A 198 -3.44 35.44 6.26
CA THR A 198 -2.98 34.30 7.07
C THR A 198 -1.95 33.41 6.35
N GLN A 199 -1.86 33.55 5.02
CA GLN A 199 -0.81 32.95 4.19
C GLN A 199 0.47 33.82 4.17
N PRO A 200 1.67 33.21 4.17
CA PRO A 200 2.92 33.96 3.96
C PRO A 200 2.90 34.63 2.58
N THR A 201 3.07 35.96 2.55
CA THR A 201 2.94 36.76 1.34
C THR A 201 4.07 36.50 0.34
N ALA A 202 3.69 36.01 -0.85
CA ALA A 202 4.53 36.08 -2.05
C ALA A 202 4.83 37.53 -2.51
N GLU A 203 4.24 38.55 -1.88
CA GLU A 203 4.47 39.98 -2.18
C GLU A 203 5.84 40.55 -1.72
N ARG A 204 6.78 39.72 -1.27
CA ARG A 204 8.22 40.05 -1.41
C ARG A 204 8.74 39.91 -2.86
N ALA A 205 7.89 39.53 -3.82
CA ALA A 205 8.20 39.46 -5.26
C ALA A 205 8.48 40.81 -5.97
N SER A 206 8.76 41.89 -5.24
CA SER A 206 9.44 43.09 -5.78
C SER A 206 10.86 43.30 -5.22
N GLY A 207 11.36 42.38 -4.39
CA GLY A 207 12.69 42.47 -3.81
C GLY A 207 13.13 41.20 -3.06
N GLY A 208 13.58 40.19 -3.81
CA GLY A 208 14.32 39.04 -3.29
C GLY A 208 13.48 37.95 -2.62
N LEU A 209 13.71 36.69 -3.04
CA LEU A 209 13.29 35.51 -2.28
C LEU A 209 14.13 35.45 -1.00
N SER A 210 13.61 35.94 0.13
CA SER A 210 14.22 35.69 1.44
C SER A 210 13.65 34.38 2.01
N LEU A 211 14.51 33.44 2.42
CA LEU A 211 14.02 32.34 3.24
C LEU A 211 13.39 32.87 4.53
N VAL A 212 12.29 32.23 4.93
CA VAL A 212 11.70 32.38 6.25
C VAL A 212 12.68 31.78 7.28
N ASP A 213 12.73 32.33 8.49
CA ASP A 213 13.54 31.74 9.55
C ASP A 213 12.97 30.38 9.97
N GLU A 214 13.83 29.45 10.40
CA GLU A 214 13.38 28.13 10.85
C GLU A 214 12.41 28.28 12.04
N ASN A 215 12.72 29.21 12.95
CA ASN A 215 11.88 29.56 14.08
C ASN A 215 10.55 30.19 13.64
N ASP A 216 10.57 31.12 12.68
CA ASP A 216 9.36 31.78 12.16
C ASP A 216 8.44 30.77 11.45
N PHE A 217 9.01 29.78 10.77
CA PHE A 217 8.27 28.73 10.09
C PHE A 217 7.68 27.72 11.08
N GLU A 218 8.41 27.30 12.12
CA GLU A 218 7.86 26.49 13.21
C GLU A 218 6.74 27.21 13.98
N ASP A 219 6.90 28.51 14.24
CA ASP A 219 5.90 29.35 14.92
C ASP A 219 4.63 29.51 14.05
N TRP A 220 4.80 29.66 12.72
CA TRP A 220 3.72 29.65 11.75
C TRP A 220 3.00 28.29 11.70
N LEU A 221 3.73 27.17 11.65
CA LEU A 221 3.16 25.82 11.65
C LEU A 221 2.38 25.51 12.94
N ALA A 222 2.91 25.89 14.10
CA ALA A 222 2.22 25.76 15.37
C ALA A 222 0.91 26.55 15.39
N THR A 223 0.96 27.81 14.94
CA THR A 223 -0.22 28.69 14.79
C THR A 223 -1.26 28.08 13.84
N ALA A 224 -0.84 27.57 12.68
CA ALA A 224 -1.71 26.98 11.67
C ALA A 224 -2.35 25.65 12.11
N SER A 225 -1.63 24.80 12.86
CA SER A 225 -2.17 23.59 13.50
C SER A 225 -3.33 23.94 14.43
N GLU A 226 -3.13 24.90 15.34
CA GLU A 226 -4.13 25.19 16.36
C GLU A 226 -5.34 25.95 15.81
N ALA A 227 -5.15 26.77 14.77
CA ALA A 227 -6.24 27.37 13.99
C ALA A 227 -7.09 26.31 13.27
N SER A 228 -6.45 25.40 12.53
CA SER A 228 -7.14 24.35 11.75
C SER A 228 -8.03 23.46 12.63
N ARG A 229 -7.58 23.15 13.85
CA ARG A 229 -8.35 22.36 14.83
C ARG A 229 -9.62 23.07 15.31
N LEU A 230 -9.58 24.40 15.43
CA LEU A 230 -10.77 25.20 15.78
C LEU A 230 -11.72 25.34 14.60
N GLU A 231 -11.20 25.43 13.37
CA GLU A 231 -12.01 25.48 12.16
C GLU A 231 -12.75 24.16 11.92
N GLU A 232 -12.08 23.02 12.08
CA GLU A 232 -12.70 21.69 12.07
C GLU A 232 -13.79 21.57 13.16
N GLN A 233 -13.52 22.08 14.37
CA GLN A 233 -14.48 22.06 15.48
C GLN A 233 -15.75 22.91 15.23
N PHE A 234 -15.65 23.99 14.44
CA PHE A 234 -16.75 24.93 14.19
C PHE A 234 -17.19 25.02 12.72
N GLN A 235 -16.86 24.02 11.91
CA GLN A 235 -17.04 24.05 10.45
C GLN A 235 -18.49 24.35 10.01
N GLU A 236 -19.48 23.71 10.66
CA GLU A 236 -20.91 23.93 10.36
C GLU A 236 -21.34 25.37 10.69
N GLN A 237 -20.92 25.89 11.85
CA GLN A 237 -21.27 27.25 12.28
C GLN A 237 -20.57 28.31 11.43
N LEU A 238 -19.32 28.07 11.03
CA LEU A 238 -18.57 28.97 10.15
C LEU A 238 -19.18 29.02 8.75
N PHE A 239 -19.59 27.88 8.19
CA PHE A 239 -20.25 27.81 6.88
C PHE A 239 -21.54 28.65 6.81
N ASP A 240 -22.38 28.61 7.84
CA ASP A 240 -23.59 29.44 7.94
C ASP A 240 -23.28 30.92 8.22
N LEU A 241 -22.16 31.20 8.88
CA LEU A 241 -21.80 32.53 9.40
C LEU A 241 -21.00 33.37 8.39
N GLU A 242 -20.10 32.77 7.63
CA GLU A 242 -19.27 33.42 6.61
C GLU A 242 -20.07 34.23 5.58
N PRO A 243 -21.12 33.71 4.90
CA PRO A 243 -21.92 34.51 3.97
C PRO A 243 -22.68 35.64 4.65
N ARG A 244 -23.09 35.47 5.92
CA ARG A 244 -23.82 36.49 6.69
C ARG A 244 -22.90 37.62 7.15
N ILE A 245 -21.68 37.29 7.61
CA ILE A 245 -20.63 38.28 7.91
C ILE A 245 -20.19 38.98 6.63
N GLY A 246 -19.95 38.25 5.55
CA GLY A 246 -19.52 38.82 4.27
C GLY A 246 -20.54 39.82 3.73
N GLN A 247 -21.83 39.47 3.77
CA GLN A 247 -22.91 40.41 3.48
C GLN A 247 -22.90 41.60 4.44
N LEU A 248 -22.89 41.37 5.76
CA LEU A 248 -22.95 42.42 6.78
C LEU A 248 -21.77 43.42 6.72
N PHE A 249 -20.57 42.95 6.40
CA PHE A 249 -19.37 43.79 6.35
C PHE A 249 -19.02 44.28 4.95
N GLY A 250 -19.73 43.82 3.91
CA GLY A 250 -19.51 44.22 2.52
C GLY A 250 -18.20 43.68 1.93
N MET A 251 -17.80 42.47 2.34
CA MET A 251 -16.54 41.84 1.94
C MET A 251 -16.76 40.35 1.63
N ALA A 252 -15.95 39.78 0.74
CA ALA A 252 -15.98 38.34 0.52
C ALA A 252 -15.30 37.63 1.69
N CYS A 253 -16.07 36.89 2.49
CA CYS A 253 -15.56 36.13 3.62
C CYS A 253 -15.29 34.66 3.24
N ASP A 254 -14.15 34.16 3.68
CA ASP A 254 -13.76 32.74 3.66
C ASP A 254 -12.97 32.41 4.95
N HIS A 255 -12.77 31.12 5.23
CA HIS A 255 -11.99 30.62 6.37
C HIS A 255 -10.65 31.35 6.61
N SER A 256 -9.93 31.74 5.55
CA SER A 256 -8.60 32.36 5.66
C SER A 256 -8.64 33.84 6.04
N ASN A 257 -9.79 34.51 5.85
CA ASN A 257 -9.91 35.96 5.96
C ASN A 257 -11.04 36.43 6.91
N ASN A 258 -11.90 35.52 7.37
CA ASN A 258 -13.04 35.81 8.24
C ASN A 258 -12.57 36.41 9.58
N PRO A 259 -12.90 37.67 9.91
CA PRO A 259 -12.43 38.32 11.14
C PRO A 259 -13.04 37.75 12.43
N PHE A 260 -14.07 36.92 12.33
CA PHE A 260 -14.62 36.15 13.44
C PHE A 260 -14.14 34.67 13.41
N GLY A 261 -13.38 34.28 12.38
CA GLY A 261 -12.88 32.93 12.16
C GLY A 261 -11.60 32.63 12.96
N PRO A 262 -11.33 31.35 13.28
CA PRO A 262 -10.18 30.99 14.11
C PRO A 262 -8.82 31.36 13.49
N ALA A 263 -8.58 31.15 12.18
CA ALA A 263 -7.30 31.52 11.57
C ALA A 263 -6.90 32.98 11.80
N VAL A 264 -7.82 33.94 11.57
CA VAL A 264 -7.52 35.37 11.78
C VAL A 264 -7.24 35.68 13.25
N ILE A 265 -7.98 35.07 14.18
CA ILE A 265 -7.81 35.31 15.62
C ILE A 265 -6.49 34.71 16.13
N VAL A 266 -6.16 33.47 15.78
CA VAL A 266 -4.91 32.82 16.23
C VAL A 266 -3.68 33.48 15.56
N HIS A 267 -3.80 33.91 14.29
CA HIS A 267 -2.75 34.68 13.60
C HIS A 267 -2.47 36.03 14.26
N ALA A 268 -3.52 36.78 14.61
CA ALA A 268 -3.37 38.04 15.35
C ALA A 268 -2.72 37.82 16.73
N TYR A 269 -2.95 36.69 17.40
CA TYR A 269 -2.24 36.38 18.65
C TYR A 269 -0.75 36.08 18.42
N ARG A 270 -0.37 35.44 17.30
CA ARG A 270 1.05 35.28 16.92
C ARG A 270 1.71 36.63 16.71
N GLU A 271 1.14 37.50 15.88
CA GLU A 271 1.69 38.83 15.63
C GLU A 271 1.77 39.68 16.91
N ALA A 272 0.83 39.51 17.84
CA ALA A 272 0.86 40.23 19.12
C ALA A 272 2.04 39.78 20.04
N LEU A 273 2.56 38.56 19.86
CA LEU A 273 3.75 38.04 20.54
C LEU A 273 5.08 38.43 19.87
N GLU A 274 5.04 39.01 18.66
CA GLU A 274 6.25 39.45 17.96
C GLU A 274 6.96 40.58 18.73
N GLY A 275 8.27 40.39 18.94
CA GLY A 275 9.11 41.26 19.75
C GLY A 275 9.25 40.86 21.23
N ILE A 276 8.51 39.86 21.72
CA ILE A 276 8.72 39.31 23.08
C ILE A 276 9.77 38.18 23.01
N PRO A 277 10.86 38.22 23.81
CA PRO A 277 11.95 37.25 23.75
C PRO A 277 11.56 35.92 24.42
N LEU A 278 10.77 35.11 23.70
CA LEU A 278 10.23 33.84 24.16
C LEU A 278 10.83 32.69 23.35
N LEU A 279 11.22 31.62 24.05
CA LEU A 279 11.66 30.36 23.44
C LEU A 279 10.49 29.70 22.68
N ALA A 280 10.74 29.10 21.52
CA ALA A 280 9.70 28.57 20.62
C ALA A 280 8.70 27.63 21.32
N ARG A 281 9.19 26.75 22.20
CA ARG A 281 8.34 25.88 23.05
C ARG A 281 7.36 26.63 23.94
N ALA A 282 7.74 27.80 24.46
CA ALA A 282 6.86 28.64 25.27
C ALA A 282 5.76 29.28 24.42
N ARG A 283 6.05 29.67 23.17
CA ARG A 283 5.04 30.14 22.20
C ARG A 283 4.05 29.02 21.86
N GLN A 284 4.52 27.81 21.59
CA GLN A 284 3.67 26.63 21.38
C GLN A 284 2.70 26.37 22.54
N VAL A 285 3.17 26.42 23.79
CA VAL A 285 2.32 26.30 24.99
C VAL A 285 1.28 27.43 25.06
N ALA A 286 1.66 28.66 24.67
CA ALA A 286 0.73 29.79 24.60
C ALA A 286 -0.36 29.60 23.53
N TYR A 287 -0.04 29.11 22.32
CA TYR A 287 -1.06 28.84 21.28
C TYR A 287 -2.03 27.72 21.69
N VAL A 288 -1.53 26.64 22.28
CA VAL A 288 -2.38 25.54 22.79
C VAL A 288 -3.32 26.05 23.89
N THR A 289 -2.82 26.93 24.77
CA THR A 289 -3.61 27.53 25.85
C THR A 289 -4.64 28.53 25.30
N LEU A 290 -4.28 29.33 24.30
CA LEU A 290 -5.21 30.20 23.58
C LEU A 290 -6.30 29.39 22.87
N ARG A 291 -5.94 28.29 22.19
CA ARG A 291 -6.89 27.43 21.46
C ARG A 291 -8.00 26.93 22.37
N GLU A 292 -7.66 26.48 23.57
CA GLU A 292 -8.62 25.93 24.52
C GLU A 292 -9.52 27.03 25.11
N ALA A 293 -8.97 28.21 25.41
CA ALA A 293 -9.77 29.37 25.77
C ALA A 293 -10.71 29.82 24.63
N LEU A 294 -10.24 29.79 23.38
CA LEU A 294 -11.07 30.10 22.20
C LEU A 294 -12.20 29.08 21.99
N ALA A 295 -11.92 27.79 22.16
CA ALA A 295 -12.93 26.74 22.00
C ALA A 295 -14.14 26.94 22.92
N GLU A 296 -13.93 27.46 24.14
CA GLU A 296 -15.02 27.76 25.08
C GLU A 296 -15.80 29.05 24.73
N GLN A 297 -15.16 30.06 24.12
CA GLN A 297 -15.79 31.37 23.84
C GLN A 297 -16.35 31.50 22.42
N LEU A 298 -15.83 30.78 21.43
CA LEU A 298 -16.32 30.83 20.05
C LEU A 298 -17.69 30.14 19.91
N ALA A 299 -17.95 29.04 20.62
CA ALA A 299 -19.24 28.36 20.62
C ALA A 299 -20.44 29.28 20.99
N PRO A 300 -20.43 29.99 22.13
CA PRO A 300 -21.50 30.94 22.46
C PRO A 300 -21.52 32.18 21.55
N LEU A 301 -20.36 32.63 21.05
CA LEU A 301 -20.27 33.76 20.12
C LEU A 301 -20.99 33.44 18.80
N TYR A 302 -20.66 32.32 18.16
CA TYR A 302 -21.28 31.93 16.88
C TYR A 302 -22.78 31.66 17.02
N ALA A 303 -23.21 31.04 18.13
CA ALA A 303 -24.63 30.83 18.40
C ALA A 303 -25.43 32.15 18.52
N GLU A 304 -24.89 33.17 19.20
CA GLU A 304 -25.55 34.49 19.28
C GLU A 304 -25.47 35.26 17.95
N LEU A 305 -24.37 35.18 17.19
CA LEU A 305 -24.26 35.81 15.88
C LEU A 305 -25.26 35.20 14.88
N LEU A 306 -25.33 33.87 14.76
CA LEU A 306 -26.29 33.18 13.90
C LEU A 306 -27.75 33.45 14.29
N ALA A 307 -28.02 33.75 15.58
CA ALA A 307 -29.34 34.13 16.08
C ALA A 307 -29.69 35.62 15.93
N MET A 308 -28.72 36.48 15.62
CA MET A 308 -28.93 37.92 15.34
C MET A 308 -28.92 38.26 13.85
N LEU A 309 -28.12 37.54 13.05
CA LEU A 309 -27.93 37.83 11.64
C LEU A 309 -29.03 37.18 10.79
N PRO A 310 -29.71 37.95 9.90
CA PRO A 310 -30.73 37.40 9.02
C PRO A 310 -30.13 36.38 8.04
N VAL A 311 -30.95 35.42 7.63
CA VAL A 311 -30.60 34.43 6.59
C VAL A 311 -30.32 35.17 5.28
N SER A 312 -29.20 34.86 4.61
CA SER A 312 -28.78 35.58 3.41
C SER A 312 -29.61 35.18 2.18
N GLU A 313 -29.85 36.13 1.28
CA GLU A 313 -30.46 35.86 -0.04
C GLU A 313 -29.63 34.86 -0.87
N VAL A 314 -28.30 34.83 -0.67
CA VAL A 314 -27.42 33.86 -1.33
C VAL A 314 -27.72 32.45 -0.86
N GLU A 315 -27.95 32.28 0.44
CA GLU A 315 -28.33 31.01 1.08
C GLU A 315 -29.70 30.51 0.56
N THR A 316 -30.64 31.43 0.31
CA THR A 316 -31.95 31.08 -0.27
C THR A 316 -31.83 30.73 -1.75
N ARG A 317 -31.03 31.47 -2.53
CA ARG A 317 -30.83 31.18 -3.97
C ARG A 317 -30.01 29.92 -4.21
N GLN A 318 -29.02 29.58 -3.39
CA GLN A 318 -28.31 28.29 -3.52
C GLN A 318 -29.23 27.12 -3.19
N ARG A 319 -29.98 27.16 -2.08
CA ARG A 319 -30.97 26.10 -1.76
C ARG A 319 -32.08 26.00 -2.82
N GLN A 320 -32.50 27.13 -3.42
CA GLN A 320 -33.44 27.14 -4.54
C GLN A 320 -32.83 26.65 -5.85
N SER A 321 -31.53 26.90 -6.11
CA SER A 321 -30.82 26.41 -7.30
C SER A 321 -30.52 24.91 -7.21
N GLU A 322 -30.22 24.40 -6.02
CA GLU A 322 -30.09 22.95 -5.77
C GLU A 322 -31.44 22.25 -5.88
N ALA A 323 -32.53 22.89 -5.41
CA ALA A 323 -33.89 22.38 -5.61
C ALA A 323 -34.36 22.45 -7.08
N ALA A 324 -34.01 23.52 -7.81
CA ALA A 324 -34.37 23.69 -9.23
C ALA A 324 -33.58 22.73 -10.13
N ALA A 325 -32.28 22.54 -9.90
CA ALA A 325 -31.48 21.55 -10.61
C ALA A 325 -32.02 20.11 -10.39
N ALA A 326 -32.53 19.82 -9.18
CA ALA A 326 -33.20 18.56 -8.88
C ALA A 326 -34.63 18.43 -9.47
N GLN A 327 -35.17 19.50 -10.08
CA GLN A 327 -36.45 19.51 -10.78
C GLN A 327 -36.28 19.50 -12.32
N ASP A 328 -35.28 20.21 -12.87
CA ASP A 328 -34.97 20.19 -14.31
C ASP A 328 -34.52 18.78 -14.80
N ASP A 329 -33.82 18.00 -13.95
CA ASP A 329 -33.48 16.60 -14.25
C ASP A 329 -34.70 15.64 -14.21
N ALA A 330 -35.86 16.09 -13.70
CA ALA A 330 -37.08 15.28 -13.62
C ALA A 330 -38.05 15.48 -14.81
N ASP A 331 -38.07 16.67 -15.42
CA ASP A 331 -38.99 17.02 -16.53
C ASP A 331 -38.41 16.78 -17.94
N SER A 332 -37.14 16.37 -18.06
CA SER A 332 -36.46 16.20 -19.35
C SER A 332 -36.72 14.87 -20.09
N ALA A 333 -37.66 14.04 -19.62
CA ALA A 333 -37.91 12.70 -20.15
C ALA A 333 -39.36 12.47 -20.61
N LEU A 334 -39.71 12.87 -21.86
CA LEU A 334 -40.68 12.24 -22.79
C LEU A 334 -40.73 13.00 -24.16
N PRO A 335 -41.32 12.47 -25.25
CA PRO A 335 -40.57 12.15 -26.46
C PRO A 335 -40.80 13.10 -27.66
N PRO A 336 -39.92 13.09 -28.68
CA PRO A 336 -40.18 13.71 -29.98
C PRO A 336 -40.86 12.73 -30.96
N GLY A 337 -41.86 13.22 -31.70
CA GLY A 337 -42.40 12.57 -32.90
C GLY A 337 -42.71 13.63 -33.97
N ASP A 338 -42.39 13.30 -35.23
CA ASP A 338 -42.77 13.88 -36.55
C ASP A 338 -42.95 15.42 -36.69
N VAL A 339 -42.49 16.14 -37.73
CA VAL A 339 -42.34 15.91 -39.20
C VAL A 339 -41.43 17.06 -39.76
N PRO A 340 -41.15 17.26 -41.08
CA PRO A 340 -41.02 16.38 -42.25
C PRO A 340 -39.68 16.54 -43.02
N ALA A 341 -39.53 15.81 -44.14
CA ALA A 341 -38.33 15.64 -44.94
C ALA A 341 -37.97 16.76 -45.96
N SER A 342 -36.70 16.73 -46.43
CA SER A 342 -36.33 16.97 -47.83
C SER A 342 -35.17 16.05 -48.27
N ALA A 343 -35.30 15.39 -49.43
CA ALA A 343 -34.32 14.46 -50.03
C ALA A 343 -33.10 15.20 -50.64
N SER A 344 -32.02 14.59 -51.15
CA SER A 344 -31.63 13.18 -51.45
C SER A 344 -30.09 13.03 -51.29
N ASP A 345 -29.33 11.97 -51.59
CA ASP A 345 -29.49 10.64 -52.24
C ASP A 345 -28.52 9.65 -51.54
N ALA A 346 -28.90 8.41 -51.18
CA ALA A 346 -28.91 7.18 -51.99
C ALA A 346 -27.53 6.49 -52.24
N ALA A 347 -27.14 5.58 -51.34
CA ALA A 347 -26.38 4.36 -51.63
C ALA A 347 -26.60 3.30 -50.51
N ALA A 348 -26.69 2.02 -50.87
CA ALA A 348 -26.86 0.88 -49.97
C ALA A 348 -25.50 0.43 -49.35
N GLU A 349 -25.36 -0.53 -48.43
CA GLU A 349 -26.24 -1.65 -48.04
C GLU A 349 -25.78 -2.30 -46.69
N ALA A 350 -26.59 -3.22 -46.17
CA ALA A 350 -26.27 -4.27 -45.18
C ALA A 350 -26.01 -3.89 -43.70
N ALA A 351 -26.60 -4.69 -42.80
CA ALA A 351 -26.62 -4.47 -41.36
C ALA A 351 -25.60 -5.32 -40.58
N ALA A 352 -25.10 -4.77 -39.48
CA ALA A 352 -24.43 -5.51 -38.41
C ALA A 352 -24.89 -4.97 -37.04
N SER A 353 -25.17 -5.87 -36.09
CA SER A 353 -25.61 -5.53 -34.74
C SER A 353 -24.51 -4.79 -33.95
N PRO A 354 -24.84 -3.85 -33.04
CA PRO A 354 -23.84 -3.17 -32.22
C PRO A 354 -23.24 -4.12 -31.16
N PRO A 355 -21.95 -3.93 -30.78
CA PRO A 355 -21.25 -4.83 -29.87
C PRO A 355 -21.70 -4.69 -28.41
N ALA A 356 -21.54 -5.77 -27.64
CA ALA A 356 -21.86 -5.80 -26.22
C ALA A 356 -20.91 -4.90 -25.38
N ARG A 357 -21.47 -4.27 -24.33
CA ARG A 357 -20.71 -3.43 -23.38
C ARG A 357 -19.66 -4.24 -22.59
N PRO A 358 -18.52 -3.64 -22.20
CA PRO A 358 -17.38 -4.39 -21.65
C PRO A 358 -17.67 -5.00 -20.26
N ARG A 359 -17.44 -6.31 -20.14
CA ARG A 359 -17.38 -7.08 -18.88
C ARG A 359 -16.07 -6.80 -18.14
N SER A 360 -16.02 -6.94 -16.82
CA SER A 360 -14.74 -6.90 -16.10
C SER A 360 -13.85 -8.08 -16.48
N THR A 361 -12.55 -7.83 -16.64
CA THR A 361 -11.60 -8.86 -17.09
C THR A 361 -11.34 -9.90 -15.99
N LEU A 362 -11.24 -9.48 -14.72
CA LEU A 362 -11.13 -10.40 -13.57
C LEU A 362 -12.40 -11.23 -13.34
N GLY A 363 -13.60 -10.67 -13.56
CA GLY A 363 -14.86 -11.42 -13.47
C GLY A 363 -15.00 -12.48 -14.57
N ARG A 364 -14.51 -12.18 -15.77
CA ARG A 364 -14.40 -13.16 -16.87
C ARG A 364 -13.40 -14.28 -16.55
N LEU A 365 -12.18 -13.94 -16.12
CA LEU A 365 -11.16 -14.88 -15.64
C LEU A 365 -11.71 -15.87 -14.62
N ALA A 366 -12.34 -15.33 -13.57
CA ALA A 366 -13.01 -16.11 -12.55
C ALA A 366 -14.05 -17.06 -13.15
N SER A 367 -14.93 -16.56 -14.02
CA SER A 367 -16.00 -17.35 -14.64
C SER A 367 -15.47 -18.49 -15.52
N SER A 368 -14.49 -18.19 -16.37
CA SER A 368 -13.86 -19.11 -17.32
C SER A 368 -13.21 -20.28 -16.60
N LEU A 369 -12.37 -19.96 -15.60
CA LEU A 369 -11.77 -20.96 -14.71
C LEU A 369 -12.85 -21.80 -14.00
N PHE A 370 -13.94 -21.17 -13.51
CA PHE A 370 -14.97 -21.88 -12.75
C PHE A 370 -15.77 -22.88 -13.59
N ASP A 371 -16.10 -22.53 -14.84
CA ASP A 371 -16.78 -23.42 -15.77
C ASP A 371 -15.91 -24.66 -16.09
N PHE A 372 -14.59 -24.49 -16.22
CA PHE A 372 -13.66 -25.63 -16.39
C PHE A 372 -13.68 -26.59 -15.18
N PHE A 373 -13.59 -26.07 -13.94
CA PHE A 373 -13.61 -26.91 -12.73
C PHE A 373 -14.90 -27.74 -12.60
N ARG A 374 -15.99 -27.33 -13.26
CA ARG A 374 -17.31 -27.98 -13.18
C ARG A 374 -17.60 -28.97 -14.32
N ASN A 375 -16.98 -28.81 -15.49
CA ASN A 375 -17.31 -29.58 -16.70
C ASN A 375 -16.57 -30.93 -16.85
N GLN A 376 -15.93 -31.46 -15.78
CA GLN A 376 -15.25 -32.76 -15.86
C GLN A 376 -16.24 -33.94 -15.77
N PRO A 377 -16.18 -34.92 -16.70
CA PRO A 377 -16.97 -36.14 -16.60
C PRO A 377 -16.46 -37.06 -15.48
N ALA A 378 -17.40 -37.79 -14.86
CA ALA A 378 -17.09 -38.83 -13.88
C ALA A 378 -16.23 -39.97 -14.48
N PRO A 379 -15.44 -40.72 -13.68
CA PRO A 379 -14.64 -41.84 -14.18
C PRO A 379 -15.52 -42.87 -14.89
N ALA A 380 -14.97 -43.46 -15.96
CA ALA A 380 -15.72 -44.22 -16.95
C ALA A 380 -16.53 -45.38 -16.36
N ALA A 381 -17.86 -45.27 -16.45
CA ALA A 381 -18.75 -46.43 -16.36
C ALA A 381 -18.62 -47.27 -17.65
N GLY A 382 -18.67 -48.60 -17.52
CA GLY A 382 -18.54 -49.55 -18.63
C GLY A 382 -19.63 -49.40 -19.72
N PRO A 383 -19.44 -50.07 -20.87
CA PRO A 383 -20.18 -49.77 -22.10
C PRO A 383 -21.69 -50.01 -21.95
N ALA A 384 -22.47 -48.94 -22.02
CA ALA A 384 -23.91 -49.01 -22.05
C ALA A 384 -24.40 -49.52 -23.41
N MET A 385 -25.20 -50.60 -23.41
CA MET A 385 -25.81 -51.14 -24.62
C MET A 385 -26.89 -50.21 -25.15
N SER A 386 -26.87 -49.93 -26.46
CA SER A 386 -27.95 -49.22 -27.15
C SER A 386 -29.08 -50.18 -27.53
N SER A 387 -30.30 -49.90 -27.06
CA SER A 387 -31.52 -50.48 -27.63
C SER A 387 -31.97 -49.66 -28.84
N GLY A 388 -32.36 -50.34 -29.94
CA GLY A 388 -32.89 -49.73 -31.17
C GLY A 388 -34.24 -49.01 -30.96
N GLN A 389 -34.90 -48.43 -31.97
CA GLN A 389 -35.00 -48.72 -33.41
C GLN A 389 -35.75 -47.54 -34.10
N PRO A 390 -36.08 -47.53 -35.41
CA PRO A 390 -35.25 -47.73 -36.61
C PRO A 390 -35.51 -46.61 -37.68
N MET A 391 -34.85 -46.66 -38.84
CA MET A 391 -35.41 -46.47 -40.22
C MET A 391 -34.33 -46.04 -41.24
N GLY A 392 -34.38 -46.57 -42.47
CA GLY A 392 -34.06 -45.72 -43.64
C GLY A 392 -32.87 -46.00 -44.58
N GLY A 393 -32.48 -47.25 -44.86
CA GLY A 393 -31.97 -47.67 -46.19
C GLY A 393 -30.57 -47.25 -46.70
N GLY A 394 -29.89 -48.18 -47.40
CA GLY A 394 -28.71 -47.88 -48.26
C GLY A 394 -27.52 -48.85 -48.16
N GLN A 395 -27.54 -49.94 -48.94
CA GLN A 395 -26.35 -50.73 -49.33
C GLN A 395 -25.69 -50.13 -50.60
N PRO A 396 -24.53 -50.61 -51.13
CA PRO A 396 -23.62 -51.72 -50.70
C PRO A 396 -22.14 -51.26 -50.52
N GLY A 397 -21.14 -52.10 -50.17
CA GLY A 397 -21.07 -53.52 -49.80
C GLY A 397 -19.62 -54.09 -49.80
N GLY A 398 -19.46 -55.36 -49.39
CA GLY A 398 -18.19 -56.13 -49.39
C GLY A 398 -17.31 -55.95 -48.12
N GLY A 399 -16.69 -56.98 -47.54
CA GLY A 399 -16.73 -58.44 -47.77
C GLY A 399 -15.69 -59.20 -46.91
N GLY A 400 -16.02 -60.41 -46.43
CA GLY A 400 -15.15 -61.27 -45.59
C GLY A 400 -15.61 -61.32 -44.11
N GLN A 401 -16.26 -62.35 -43.56
CA GLN A 401 -15.84 -63.77 -43.33
C GLN A 401 -14.57 -63.88 -42.44
N VAL A 402 -14.49 -64.74 -41.40
CA VAL A 402 -15.27 -65.97 -41.11
C VAL A 402 -15.17 -66.44 -39.63
N THR A 403 -16.25 -67.04 -39.08
CA THR A 403 -16.33 -68.00 -37.92
C THR A 403 -15.81 -67.64 -36.51
N SER A 404 -16.32 -68.19 -35.39
CA SER A 404 -17.51 -69.03 -35.11
C SER A 404 -17.88 -69.04 -33.61
N ALA A 405 -19.15 -69.36 -33.32
CA ALA A 405 -19.77 -69.60 -32.00
C ALA A 405 -19.34 -70.98 -31.39
N PRO A 406 -19.95 -71.57 -30.32
CA PRO A 406 -21.24 -71.26 -29.66
C PRO A 406 -21.40 -71.51 -28.12
N ALA A 407 -22.65 -71.30 -27.65
CA ALA A 407 -23.34 -72.07 -26.57
C ALA A 407 -22.92 -71.84 -25.10
N GLN A 408 -23.76 -72.04 -24.05
CA GLN A 408 -25.21 -72.27 -23.85
C GLN A 408 -25.52 -72.00 -22.35
N ALA A 409 -26.55 -71.22 -21.97
CA ALA A 409 -27.92 -71.65 -21.58
C ALA A 409 -28.20 -71.86 -20.06
N SER A 410 -29.51 -71.79 -19.70
CA SER A 410 -30.17 -72.12 -18.40
C SER A 410 -30.26 -70.99 -17.35
N ARG A 411 -31.46 -70.51 -16.93
CA ARG A 411 -32.57 -71.14 -16.13
C ARG A 411 -32.19 -71.32 -14.64
N ALA A 412 -33.01 -71.03 -13.62
CA ALA A 412 -34.45 -70.66 -13.54
C ALA A 412 -34.81 -69.91 -12.23
N GLN A 413 -36.04 -69.38 -12.15
CA GLN A 413 -37.07 -69.46 -11.06
C GLN A 413 -36.62 -69.71 -9.60
N GLY A 414 -37.22 -69.13 -8.54
CA GLY A 414 -38.31 -68.14 -8.43
C GLY A 414 -39.07 -68.21 -7.06
N ALA A 415 -39.91 -67.20 -6.80
CA ALA A 415 -41.01 -67.12 -5.80
C ALA A 415 -40.72 -67.09 -4.27
N GLY A 416 -41.40 -66.16 -3.56
CA GLY A 416 -41.53 -66.14 -2.08
C GLY A 416 -41.88 -64.76 -1.48
N ALA A 417 -43.15 -64.51 -1.14
CA ALA A 417 -43.66 -63.30 -0.44
C ALA A 417 -43.59 -63.45 1.12
N PRO A 418 -43.98 -62.49 2.02
CA PRO A 418 -44.81 -61.28 1.82
C PRO A 418 -44.42 -59.99 2.61
N SER A 419 -45.30 -58.97 2.53
CA SER A 419 -45.30 -57.63 3.17
C SER A 419 -45.74 -57.65 4.66
N PRO A 420 -45.92 -56.51 5.41
CA PRO A 420 -45.67 -55.08 5.12
C PRO A 420 -45.01 -54.22 6.25
N SER A 421 -44.63 -52.98 5.88
CA SER A 421 -44.55 -51.74 6.70
C SER A 421 -43.84 -51.69 8.07
N THR A 422 -42.76 -50.90 8.16
CA THR A 422 -42.70 -49.64 8.94
C THR A 422 -41.53 -48.77 8.46
N ALA A 423 -41.67 -47.45 8.48
CA ALA A 423 -40.61 -46.52 8.11
C ALA A 423 -40.05 -45.81 9.35
N SER A 424 -38.75 -45.99 9.65
CA SER A 424 -37.89 -44.97 10.26
C SER A 424 -36.43 -45.43 10.30
N ALA A 425 -35.53 -44.56 9.83
CA ALA A 425 -34.09 -44.45 10.12
C ALA A 425 -33.23 -45.71 10.43
N MET A 426 -32.27 -46.02 9.55
CA MET A 426 -30.85 -45.88 9.91
C MET A 426 -29.91 -45.81 8.70
N ALA A 427 -28.74 -45.22 8.94
CA ALA A 427 -27.71 -44.82 7.99
C ALA A 427 -27.16 -45.93 7.07
N GLY A 428 -26.90 -45.56 5.81
CA GLY A 428 -26.04 -46.29 4.88
C GLY A 428 -25.00 -45.34 4.29
N THR A 429 -23.79 -45.36 4.84
CA THR A 429 -22.73 -44.40 4.53
C THR A 429 -22.04 -44.75 3.21
N ALA A 430 -22.46 -44.14 2.09
CA ALA A 430 -21.73 -44.22 0.83
C ALA A 430 -20.60 -43.16 0.82
N ALA A 431 -19.34 -43.62 0.83
CA ALA A 431 -18.18 -42.74 0.83
C ALA A 431 -18.08 -41.93 -0.47
N ARG A 432 -18.23 -40.60 -0.39
CA ARG A 432 -18.01 -39.67 -1.49
C ARG A 432 -16.59 -39.13 -1.42
N THR A 433 -15.72 -39.56 -2.33
CA THR A 433 -14.33 -39.11 -2.43
C THR A 433 -14.21 -37.73 -3.07
N GLY A 434 -14.27 -36.69 -2.24
CA GLY A 434 -13.38 -35.53 -2.34
C GLY A 434 -13.41 -34.64 -3.59
N LEU A 435 -14.48 -33.85 -3.76
CA LEU A 435 -14.29 -32.39 -3.67
C LEU A 435 -14.50 -32.03 -2.19
N PRO A 436 -13.61 -31.26 -1.53
CA PRO A 436 -13.85 -30.84 -0.16
C PRO A 436 -14.96 -29.79 -0.10
N GLY A 437 -16.19 -30.26 0.11
CA GLY A 437 -17.39 -29.44 0.29
C GLY A 437 -18.10 -29.07 -1.02
N GLY A 438 -19.43 -29.25 -1.04
CA GLY A 438 -20.25 -28.23 -1.69
C GLY A 438 -20.08 -26.93 -0.90
N SER A 439 -20.14 -25.77 -1.55
CA SER A 439 -19.82 -24.50 -0.88
C SER A 439 -20.60 -24.40 0.45
N PRO A 440 -19.97 -24.04 1.58
CA PRO A 440 -20.69 -23.86 2.84
C PRO A 440 -21.76 -22.78 2.70
N VAL A 441 -21.61 -21.84 1.75
CA VAL A 441 -22.65 -20.87 1.35
C VAL A 441 -23.88 -21.58 0.77
N LEU A 442 -23.73 -22.57 -0.12
CA LEU A 442 -24.86 -23.38 -0.63
C LEU A 442 -25.57 -24.14 0.49
N GLU A 443 -24.84 -24.76 1.42
CA GLU A 443 -25.45 -25.46 2.55
C GLU A 443 -26.18 -24.49 3.50
N ARG A 444 -25.62 -23.29 3.74
CA ARG A 444 -26.28 -22.23 4.52
C ARG A 444 -27.56 -21.73 3.83
N LEU A 445 -27.51 -21.47 2.52
CA LEU A 445 -28.65 -21.02 1.71
C LEU A 445 -29.77 -22.08 1.62
N ALA A 446 -29.39 -23.35 1.50
CA ALA A 446 -30.33 -24.48 1.55
C ALA A 446 -31.02 -24.56 2.92
N ARG A 447 -30.26 -24.40 4.02
CA ARG A 447 -30.81 -24.39 5.38
C ARG A 447 -31.67 -23.16 5.69
N SER A 448 -31.45 -22.01 5.02
CA SER A 448 -32.30 -20.81 5.15
C SER A 448 -33.56 -20.84 4.27
N GLY A 449 -33.76 -21.88 3.45
CA GLY A 449 -34.95 -21.99 2.58
C GLY A 449 -34.99 -20.98 1.42
N THR A 450 -33.84 -20.40 1.05
CA THR A 450 -33.73 -19.32 0.05
C THR A 450 -33.41 -19.81 -1.36
N LEU A 451 -33.21 -21.11 -1.57
CA LEU A 451 -33.02 -21.68 -2.89
C LEU A 451 -34.38 -21.95 -3.57
N PRO A 452 -34.58 -21.57 -4.85
CA PRO A 452 -35.77 -21.96 -5.59
C PRO A 452 -35.85 -23.49 -5.78
N SER A 453 -37.06 -24.02 -5.87
CA SER A 453 -37.33 -25.47 -5.97
C SER A 453 -36.75 -26.15 -7.21
N THR A 454 -36.34 -25.37 -8.21
CA THR A 454 -35.53 -25.81 -9.34
C THR A 454 -34.43 -24.77 -9.58
N LEU A 455 -33.17 -25.20 -9.52
CA LEU A 455 -32.01 -24.39 -9.86
C LEU A 455 -31.69 -24.61 -11.35
N THR A 456 -31.56 -23.53 -12.12
CA THR A 456 -30.99 -23.62 -13.46
C THR A 456 -29.48 -23.83 -13.38
N GLN A 457 -28.89 -24.40 -14.43
CA GLN A 457 -27.46 -24.67 -14.48
C GLN A 457 -26.60 -23.40 -14.36
N GLU A 458 -27.15 -22.23 -14.69
CA GLU A 458 -26.53 -20.89 -14.64
C GLU A 458 -26.68 -20.24 -13.26
N MET A 459 -27.85 -20.35 -12.61
CA MET A 459 -28.05 -19.94 -11.22
C MET A 459 -27.08 -20.66 -10.29
N GLN A 460 -26.83 -21.95 -10.54
CA GLN A 460 -25.85 -22.71 -9.77
C GLN A 460 -24.40 -22.24 -9.99
N ARG A 461 -24.00 -21.86 -11.24
CA ARG A 461 -22.67 -21.24 -11.50
C ARG A 461 -22.49 -19.98 -10.65
N SER A 462 -23.51 -19.12 -10.62
CA SER A 462 -23.43 -17.83 -9.93
C SER A 462 -23.31 -17.99 -8.42
N VAL A 463 -23.99 -18.97 -7.81
CA VAL A 463 -23.85 -19.24 -6.36
C VAL A 463 -22.51 -19.90 -6.04
N ASP A 464 -22.04 -20.85 -6.84
CA ASP A 464 -20.76 -21.52 -6.59
C ASP A 464 -19.58 -20.53 -6.70
N MET A 465 -19.60 -19.65 -7.73
CA MET A 465 -18.60 -18.60 -7.92
C MET A 465 -18.68 -17.52 -6.84
N PHE A 466 -19.90 -17.09 -6.47
CA PHE A 466 -20.09 -16.19 -5.32
C PHE A 466 -19.54 -16.82 -4.03
N GLY A 467 -19.79 -18.11 -3.81
CA GLY A 467 -19.28 -18.86 -2.67
C GLY A 467 -17.75 -18.82 -2.60
N ALA A 468 -17.07 -19.12 -3.71
CA ALA A 468 -15.60 -19.07 -3.77
C ALA A 468 -15.03 -17.65 -3.55
N LEU A 469 -15.67 -16.61 -4.10
CA LEU A 469 -15.30 -15.20 -3.85
C LEU A 469 -15.53 -14.78 -2.40
N PHE A 470 -16.62 -15.25 -1.78
CA PHE A 470 -16.99 -14.89 -0.43
C PHE A 470 -16.14 -15.63 0.61
N ASP A 471 -15.77 -16.87 0.32
CA ASP A 471 -14.81 -17.65 1.09
C ASP A 471 -13.39 -17.04 1.01
N THR A 472 -12.93 -16.50 -0.14
CA THR A 472 -11.64 -15.78 -0.20
C THR A 472 -11.69 -14.43 0.53
N MET A 473 -12.79 -13.66 0.42
CA MET A 473 -13.03 -12.47 1.26
C MET A 473 -13.00 -12.77 2.77
N HIS A 474 -13.30 -14.00 3.19
CA HIS A 474 -13.30 -14.39 4.61
C HIS A 474 -12.01 -15.05 5.10
N ALA A 475 -11.36 -15.86 4.26
CA ALA A 475 -10.21 -16.68 4.63
C ALA A 475 -8.88 -15.90 4.66
N GLU A 476 -8.81 -14.76 3.99
CA GLU A 476 -7.59 -13.95 3.89
C GLU A 476 -7.59 -12.75 4.85
N LYS A 477 -6.42 -12.11 4.98
CA LYS A 477 -6.26 -10.81 5.67
C LYS A 477 -6.86 -9.64 4.86
N SER A 478 -7.60 -9.94 3.80
CA SER A 478 -8.13 -9.00 2.81
C SER A 478 -9.24 -8.10 3.37
N VAL A 479 -9.89 -8.44 4.49
CA VAL A 479 -10.94 -7.64 5.14
C VAL A 479 -10.56 -7.26 6.57
N SER A 480 -10.73 -5.98 6.91
CA SER A 480 -10.50 -5.46 8.27
C SER A 480 -11.41 -6.07 9.33
N ALA A 481 -10.90 -6.20 10.57
CA ALA A 481 -11.63 -6.82 11.68
C ALA A 481 -12.95 -6.10 12.01
N GLY A 482 -13.04 -4.78 11.80
CA GLY A 482 -14.24 -3.98 12.02
C GLY A 482 -15.40 -4.24 11.04
N VAL A 483 -15.11 -4.60 9.77
CA VAL A 483 -16.14 -4.75 8.72
C VAL A 483 -16.64 -6.18 8.57
N ARG A 484 -15.87 -7.17 9.00
CA ARG A 484 -16.24 -8.60 8.92
C ARG A 484 -17.68 -8.89 9.39
N PRO A 485 -18.22 -8.32 10.50
CA PRO A 485 -19.62 -8.53 10.88
C PRO A 485 -20.66 -7.93 9.91
N LEU A 486 -20.31 -6.84 9.21
CA LEU A 486 -21.18 -6.20 8.22
C LEU A 486 -21.24 -7.04 6.93
N PHE A 487 -20.11 -7.58 6.47
CA PHE A 487 -20.11 -8.49 5.32
C PHE A 487 -20.84 -9.80 5.62
N GLN A 488 -20.69 -10.38 6.82
CA GLN A 488 -21.48 -11.54 7.25
C GLN A 488 -22.99 -11.26 7.26
N LYS A 489 -23.41 -10.06 7.68
CA LYS A 489 -24.81 -9.62 7.53
C LYS A 489 -25.24 -9.55 6.05
N LEU A 490 -24.38 -9.06 5.16
CA LEU A 490 -24.69 -8.89 3.73
C LEU A 490 -24.63 -10.20 2.91
N GLU A 491 -23.97 -11.25 3.41
CA GLU A 491 -23.79 -12.55 2.69
C GLU A 491 -25.08 -13.04 2.05
N SER A 492 -26.17 -13.11 2.82
CA SER A 492 -27.46 -13.63 2.33
C SER A 492 -28.10 -12.77 1.25
N SER A 493 -27.93 -11.44 1.31
CA SER A 493 -28.47 -10.50 0.32
C SER A 493 -27.65 -10.50 -0.96
N LEU A 494 -26.33 -10.61 -0.84
CA LEU A 494 -25.40 -10.71 -1.99
C LEU A 494 -25.52 -12.07 -2.69
N ALA A 495 -25.76 -13.16 -1.95
CA ALA A 495 -26.05 -14.46 -2.52
C ALA A 495 -27.36 -14.47 -3.33
N ARG A 496 -28.42 -13.81 -2.84
CA ARG A 496 -29.66 -13.62 -3.61
C ARG A 496 -29.42 -12.73 -4.83
N LEU A 497 -28.64 -11.66 -4.69
CA LEU A 497 -28.26 -10.80 -5.81
C LEU A 497 -27.50 -11.57 -6.90
N ALA A 498 -26.58 -12.46 -6.54
CA ALA A 498 -25.90 -13.35 -7.49
C ALA A 498 -26.85 -14.33 -8.20
N LEU A 499 -27.97 -14.69 -7.57
CA LEU A 499 -29.02 -15.51 -8.19
C LEU A 499 -29.96 -14.72 -9.11
N SER A 500 -30.18 -13.42 -8.83
CA SER A 500 -31.15 -12.58 -9.55
C SER A 500 -30.54 -11.69 -10.63
N ASP A 501 -29.27 -11.30 -10.49
CA ASP A 501 -28.55 -10.43 -11.44
C ASP A 501 -27.21 -11.05 -11.88
N PRO A 502 -27.14 -11.63 -13.10
CA PRO A 502 -25.90 -12.14 -13.68
C PRO A 502 -24.80 -11.08 -13.87
N GLN A 503 -25.15 -9.79 -13.92
CA GLN A 503 -24.16 -8.72 -14.07
C GLN A 503 -23.37 -8.45 -12.78
N PHE A 504 -23.87 -8.88 -11.61
CA PHE A 504 -23.19 -8.69 -10.33
C PHE A 504 -21.75 -9.20 -10.39
N LEU A 505 -21.54 -10.47 -10.76
CA LEU A 505 -20.20 -11.08 -10.84
C LEU A 505 -19.43 -10.64 -12.10
N ALA A 506 -20.12 -10.37 -13.20
CA ALA A 506 -19.51 -10.03 -14.48
C ALA A 506 -19.07 -8.56 -14.64
N SER A 507 -19.44 -7.67 -13.70
CA SER A 507 -19.21 -6.23 -13.80
C SER A 507 -18.53 -5.63 -12.57
N ALA A 508 -17.29 -5.16 -12.73
CA ALA A 508 -16.55 -4.46 -11.68
C ALA A 508 -17.19 -3.11 -11.29
N SER A 509 -18.00 -2.51 -12.17
CA SER A 509 -18.71 -1.26 -11.90
C SER A 509 -20.06 -1.44 -11.19
N HIS A 510 -20.46 -2.69 -10.88
CA HIS A 510 -21.72 -3.00 -10.23
C HIS A 510 -21.87 -2.26 -8.87
N PRO A 511 -23.03 -1.65 -8.55
CA PRO A 511 -23.22 -0.87 -7.32
C PRO A 511 -22.84 -1.63 -6.04
N ALA A 512 -23.22 -2.91 -5.93
CA ALA A 512 -22.86 -3.75 -4.79
C ALA A 512 -21.34 -3.94 -4.62
N HIS A 513 -20.56 -4.08 -5.70
CA HIS A 513 -19.09 -4.12 -5.62
C HIS A 513 -18.54 -2.80 -5.09
N LYS A 514 -19.06 -1.66 -5.56
CA LYS A 514 -18.66 -0.34 -5.07
C LYS A 514 -19.02 -0.13 -3.59
N VAL A 515 -20.17 -0.62 -3.13
CA VAL A 515 -20.53 -0.62 -1.70
C VAL A 515 -19.54 -1.44 -0.87
N LEU A 516 -19.23 -2.68 -1.28
CA LEU A 516 -18.26 -3.53 -0.58
C LEU A 516 -16.88 -2.86 -0.48
N ASN A 517 -16.38 -2.34 -1.60
CA ASN A 517 -15.11 -1.61 -1.66
C ASN A 517 -15.11 -0.35 -0.77
N THR A 518 -16.24 0.35 -0.67
CA THR A 518 -16.36 1.58 0.14
C THR A 518 -16.47 1.27 1.63
N LEU A 519 -17.20 0.22 2.02
CA LEU A 519 -17.30 -0.24 3.41
C LEU A 519 -15.94 -0.66 3.97
N ASP A 520 -15.15 -1.42 3.19
CA ASP A 520 -13.79 -1.82 3.58
C ASP A 520 -12.89 -0.60 3.79
N ARG A 521 -12.76 0.27 2.77
CA ARG A 521 -11.93 1.46 2.82
C ARG A 521 -12.34 2.44 3.94
N LEU A 522 -13.64 2.62 4.21
CA LEU A 522 -14.11 3.45 5.34
C LEU A 522 -13.57 2.94 6.68
N SER A 523 -13.51 1.62 6.89
CA SER A 523 -12.97 1.05 8.13
C SER A 523 -11.45 1.17 8.23
N MET A 524 -10.73 1.05 7.11
CA MET A 524 -9.27 1.25 7.07
C MET A 524 -8.87 2.69 7.40
N VAL A 525 -9.75 3.66 7.10
CA VAL A 525 -9.57 5.07 7.47
C VAL A 525 -9.97 5.37 8.92
N ALA A 526 -10.85 4.55 9.52
CA ALA A 526 -11.48 4.81 10.81
C ALA A 526 -10.65 4.42 12.05
N GLY A 527 -9.53 3.70 11.91
CA GLY A 527 -8.68 3.31 13.03
C GLY A 527 -7.35 2.68 12.61
N ASP A 528 -6.39 2.65 13.54
CA ASP A 528 -5.02 2.15 13.28
C ASP A 528 -4.96 0.61 13.23
N ASP A 529 -5.84 -0.07 13.96
CA ASP A 529 -5.96 -1.52 14.09
C ASP A 529 -7.12 -2.10 13.22
N GLY A 530 -7.66 -1.30 12.30
CA GLY A 530 -8.83 -1.65 11.50
C GLY A 530 -10.13 -1.77 12.30
N ARG A 531 -10.19 -1.25 13.54
CA ARG A 531 -11.44 -1.04 14.29
C ARG A 531 -11.97 0.36 14.06
N ILE A 532 -13.29 0.46 13.91
CA ILE A 532 -13.98 1.74 13.67
C ILE A 532 -14.15 2.45 15.02
N ALA A 533 -13.32 3.46 15.30
CA ALA A 533 -13.41 4.24 16.54
C ALA A 533 -14.57 5.24 16.54
N ASP A 534 -14.96 5.75 15.36
CA ASP A 534 -16.09 6.68 15.22
C ASP A 534 -17.44 5.93 15.25
N GLN A 535 -18.18 6.14 16.34
CA GLN A 535 -19.52 5.58 16.53
C GLN A 535 -20.55 6.09 15.52
N ARG A 536 -20.41 7.32 14.99
CA ARG A 536 -21.33 7.88 13.99
C ARG A 536 -21.14 7.18 12.64
N LEU A 537 -19.89 7.00 12.23
CA LEU A 537 -19.55 6.26 11.02
C LEU A 537 -20.01 4.80 11.12
N LEU A 538 -19.75 4.14 12.25
CA LEU A 538 -20.21 2.76 12.49
C LEU A 538 -21.74 2.64 12.40
N ALA A 539 -22.48 3.58 13.01
CA ALA A 539 -23.93 3.61 12.95
C ALA A 539 -24.46 3.85 11.53
N LEU A 540 -23.79 4.68 10.72
CA LEU A 540 -24.12 4.91 9.31
C LEU A 540 -23.90 3.63 8.48
N MET A 541 -22.76 2.96 8.65
CA MET A 541 -22.46 1.70 7.96
C MET A 541 -23.44 0.59 8.35
N GLN A 542 -23.77 0.47 9.64
CA GLN A 542 -24.79 -0.48 10.13
C GLN A 542 -26.18 -0.17 9.56
N ARG A 543 -26.62 1.10 9.58
CA ARG A 543 -27.92 1.52 9.04
C ARG A 543 -28.08 1.15 7.56
N TRP A 544 -27.06 1.39 6.74
CA TRP A 544 -27.11 1.02 5.31
C TRP A 544 -27.02 -0.50 5.10
N THR A 545 -26.23 -1.21 5.91
CA THR A 545 -26.16 -2.69 5.88
C THR A 545 -27.52 -3.31 6.20
N ASP A 546 -28.18 -2.86 7.26
CA ASP A 546 -29.49 -3.35 7.69
C ASP A 546 -30.60 -2.94 6.70
N ARG A 547 -30.50 -1.75 6.07
CA ARG A 547 -31.42 -1.32 5.01
C ARG A 547 -31.28 -2.15 3.73
N ILE A 548 -30.05 -2.42 3.28
CA ILE A 548 -29.79 -3.30 2.13
C ILE A 548 -30.43 -4.68 2.40
N ASN A 549 -30.22 -5.25 3.59
CA ASN A 549 -30.82 -6.55 3.96
C ASN A 549 -32.35 -6.55 4.01
N ALA A 550 -32.99 -5.42 4.30
CA ALA A 550 -34.45 -5.32 4.35
C ALA A 550 -35.10 -5.04 2.99
N GLU A 551 -34.42 -4.27 2.12
CA GLU A 551 -35.03 -3.71 0.90
C GLU A 551 -34.48 -4.29 -0.42
N ALA A 552 -33.26 -4.84 -0.46
CA ALA A 552 -32.59 -5.21 -1.72
C ALA A 552 -33.36 -6.22 -2.60
N GLU A 553 -34.15 -7.11 -1.99
CA GLU A 553 -34.99 -8.09 -2.70
C GLU A 553 -36.16 -7.43 -3.46
N LYS A 554 -36.58 -6.22 -3.06
CA LYS A 554 -37.70 -5.47 -3.66
C LYS A 554 -37.25 -4.22 -4.40
N ASN A 555 -36.11 -3.66 -4.03
CA ASN A 555 -35.54 -2.45 -4.60
C ASN A 555 -34.00 -2.60 -4.77
N PRO A 556 -33.52 -3.06 -5.93
CA PRO A 556 -32.09 -3.14 -6.23
C PRO A 556 -31.36 -1.79 -6.19
N ALA A 557 -32.07 -0.66 -6.36
CA ALA A 557 -31.46 0.67 -6.34
C ALA A 557 -30.91 1.07 -4.96
N VAL A 558 -31.28 0.36 -3.88
CA VAL A 558 -30.75 0.60 -2.52
C VAL A 558 -29.23 0.43 -2.45
N PHE A 559 -28.62 -0.42 -3.30
CA PHE A 559 -27.16 -0.50 -3.41
C PHE A 559 -26.54 0.79 -3.97
N GLU A 560 -27.21 1.45 -4.93
CA GLU A 560 -26.72 2.69 -5.53
C GLU A 560 -26.96 3.90 -4.61
N GLU A 561 -28.10 3.94 -3.90
CA GLU A 561 -28.31 4.89 -2.81
C GLU A 561 -27.25 4.76 -1.71
N ALA A 562 -26.97 3.52 -1.26
CA ALA A 562 -25.94 3.25 -0.26
C ALA A 562 -24.56 3.68 -0.76
N ARG A 563 -24.23 3.39 -2.03
CA ARG A 563 -22.98 3.80 -2.66
C ARG A 563 -22.79 5.31 -2.60
N ILE A 564 -23.76 6.09 -3.08
CA ILE A 564 -23.67 7.56 -3.12
C ILE A 564 -23.46 8.15 -1.72
N GLN A 565 -24.17 7.62 -0.72
CA GLN A 565 -24.11 8.14 0.65
C GLN A 565 -22.81 7.74 1.37
N LEU A 566 -22.29 6.52 1.15
CA LEU A 566 -20.99 6.09 1.67
C LEU A 566 -19.82 6.82 0.96
N GLU A 567 -19.91 7.05 -0.35
CA GLU A 567 -18.89 7.79 -1.11
C GLU A 567 -18.78 9.26 -0.69
N ARG A 568 -19.91 9.90 -0.34
CA ARG A 568 -19.93 11.28 0.19
C ARG A 568 -19.10 11.41 1.47
N VAL A 569 -19.04 10.36 2.30
CA VAL A 569 -18.25 10.33 3.54
C VAL A 569 -16.78 9.96 3.28
N ILE A 570 -16.50 9.06 2.32
CA ILE A 570 -15.11 8.60 2.10
C ILE A 570 -14.25 9.60 1.33
N LYS A 571 -14.84 10.36 0.39
CA LYS A 571 -14.08 11.22 -0.53
C LYS A 571 -13.28 12.33 0.19
N PRO A 572 -13.82 13.06 1.19
CA PRO A 572 -13.04 14.01 1.98
C PRO A 572 -11.86 13.35 2.70
N LEU A 573 -12.10 12.20 3.35
CA LEU A 573 -11.09 11.49 4.14
C LEU A 573 -9.94 10.94 3.27
N MET A 574 -10.23 10.51 2.04
CA MET A 574 -9.20 10.10 1.08
C MET A 574 -8.34 11.29 0.60
N ASN A 575 -8.96 12.45 0.37
CA ASN A 575 -8.24 13.68 0.02
C ASN A 575 -7.35 14.15 1.17
N GLU A 576 -7.83 14.09 2.41
CA GLU A 576 -7.01 14.36 3.60
C GLU A 576 -5.82 13.41 3.72
N ARG A 577 -6.02 12.10 3.52
CA ARG A 577 -4.93 11.12 3.52
C ARG A 577 -3.85 11.50 2.51
N ALA A 578 -4.24 11.80 1.27
CA ALA A 578 -3.31 12.19 0.22
C ALA A 578 -2.53 13.46 0.60
N GLY A 579 -3.22 14.48 1.13
CA GLY A 579 -2.57 15.70 1.63
C GLY A 579 -1.62 15.48 2.81
N ARG A 580 -1.95 14.55 3.72
CA ARG A 580 -1.08 14.17 4.86
C ARG A 580 0.20 13.47 4.38
N ILE A 581 0.07 12.52 3.44
CA ILE A 581 1.22 11.80 2.86
C ILE A 581 2.13 12.78 2.10
N PHE A 582 1.57 13.66 1.27
CA PHE A 582 2.33 14.65 0.51
C PHE A 582 3.17 15.57 1.41
N ARG A 583 2.55 16.20 2.42
CA ARG A 583 3.27 17.05 3.39
C ARG A 583 4.36 16.29 4.14
N LEU A 584 4.13 15.01 4.42
CA LEU A 584 5.08 14.17 5.12
C LEU A 584 6.27 13.79 4.24
N GLN A 585 6.05 13.60 2.92
CA GLN A 585 7.12 13.46 1.93
C GLN A 585 7.95 14.75 1.82
N GLU A 586 7.31 15.93 1.72
CA GLU A 586 8.00 17.24 1.70
C GLU A 586 8.91 17.44 2.94
N VAL A 587 8.41 17.09 4.14
CA VAL A 587 9.20 17.16 5.38
C VAL A 587 10.38 16.20 5.36
N CYS A 588 10.21 14.98 4.82
CA CYS A 588 11.28 14.01 4.70
C CYS A 588 12.35 14.43 3.67
N GLU A 589 11.93 14.98 2.53
CA GLU A 589 12.82 15.54 1.50
C GLU A 589 13.62 16.73 2.04
N GLY A 590 12.98 17.67 2.74
CA GLY A 590 13.66 18.81 3.36
C GLY A 590 14.71 18.38 4.39
N ARG A 591 14.37 17.40 5.24
CA ARG A 591 15.31 16.83 6.22
C ARG A 591 16.48 16.11 5.54
N GLN A 592 16.20 15.31 4.51
CA GLN A 592 17.23 14.61 3.73
C GLN A 592 18.18 15.59 3.04
N HIS A 593 17.66 16.69 2.49
CA HIS A 593 18.46 17.73 1.89
C HIS A 593 19.40 18.40 2.93
N ALA A 594 18.88 18.72 4.11
CA ALA A 594 19.69 19.23 5.22
C ALA A 594 20.78 18.25 5.68
N ASP A 595 20.46 16.96 5.83
CA ASP A 595 21.45 15.95 6.20
C ASP A 595 22.50 15.73 5.09
N VAL A 596 22.13 15.76 3.81
CA VAL A 596 23.08 15.69 2.67
C VAL A 596 24.02 16.89 2.65
N VAL A 597 23.51 18.12 2.78
CA VAL A 597 24.35 19.34 2.83
C VAL A 597 25.28 19.29 4.05
N LYS A 598 24.80 18.85 5.22
CA LYS A 598 25.60 18.66 6.43
C LYS A 598 26.74 17.64 6.23
N HIS A 599 26.49 16.52 5.54
CA HIS A 599 27.55 15.56 5.17
C HIS A 599 28.51 16.15 4.12
N GLY A 600 28.03 16.94 3.17
CA GLY A 600 28.85 17.67 2.20
C GLY A 600 29.82 18.64 2.87
N ILE A 601 29.33 19.47 3.80
CA ILE A 601 30.13 20.40 4.61
C ILE A 601 31.16 19.64 5.45
N LEU A 602 30.76 18.51 6.07
CA LEU A 602 31.67 17.63 6.81
C LEU A 602 32.80 17.10 5.92
N HIS A 603 32.48 16.60 4.72
CA HIS A 603 33.47 16.12 3.77
C HIS A 603 34.39 17.25 3.29
N GLN A 604 33.87 18.45 3.05
CA GLN A 604 34.68 19.62 2.70
C GLN A 604 35.59 20.06 3.85
N LEU A 605 35.12 20.07 5.11
CA LEU A 605 35.96 20.34 6.28
C LEU A 605 37.09 19.31 6.40
N LEU A 606 36.80 18.02 6.23
CA LEU A 606 37.80 16.95 6.24
C LEU A 606 38.79 17.07 5.06
N THR A 607 38.34 17.47 3.87
CA THR A 607 39.19 17.65 2.69
C THR A 607 40.12 18.87 2.82
N ARG A 608 39.61 20.00 3.34
CA ARG A 608 40.37 21.26 3.45
C ARG A 608 41.27 21.32 4.70
N LEU A 609 40.85 20.72 5.82
CA LEU A 609 41.56 20.77 7.11
C LEU A 609 42.29 19.46 7.45
N GLY A 610 41.65 18.30 7.22
CA GLY A 610 42.27 16.97 7.23
C GLY A 610 43.25 16.67 8.39
N GLU A 611 44.44 16.20 8.04
CA GLU A 611 45.55 15.92 8.97
C GLU A 611 46.33 17.18 9.40
N ARG A 612 45.99 18.38 8.87
CA ARG A 612 46.70 19.60 9.26
C ARG A 612 46.38 19.94 10.72
N PRO A 613 47.40 20.21 11.56
CA PRO A 613 47.18 20.55 12.97
C PRO A 613 46.47 21.90 13.07
N THR A 614 45.16 21.85 13.31
CA THR A 614 44.29 23.03 13.30
C THR A 614 44.19 23.60 14.72
N PRO A 615 44.28 24.94 14.93
CA PRO A 615 44.18 25.52 16.27
C PRO A 615 42.84 25.22 16.93
N ASN A 616 42.85 24.85 18.20
CA ASN A 616 41.63 24.42 18.92
C ASN A 616 40.54 25.49 18.94
N VAL A 617 40.89 26.79 18.87
CA VAL A 617 39.92 27.89 18.84
C VAL A 617 39.07 27.86 17.55
N VAL A 618 39.61 27.40 16.44
CA VAL A 618 38.84 27.19 15.18
C VAL A 618 37.86 26.02 15.33
N ILE A 619 38.25 24.99 16.09
CA ILE A 619 37.40 23.84 16.40
C ILE A 619 36.27 24.26 17.36
N GLU A 620 36.54 25.16 18.30
CA GLU A 620 35.52 25.77 19.17
C GLU A 620 34.56 26.66 18.38
N LEU A 621 35.03 27.48 17.42
CA LEU A 621 34.17 28.22 16.49
C LEU A 621 33.27 27.31 15.64
N LEU A 622 33.85 26.23 15.07
CA LEU A 622 33.10 25.24 14.28
C LEU A 622 31.97 24.59 15.07
N ASN A 623 32.25 24.14 16.29
CA ASN A 623 31.26 23.50 17.15
C ASN A 623 30.30 24.49 17.84
N GLY A 624 30.72 25.74 18.00
CA GLY A 624 29.95 26.80 18.65
C GLY A 624 28.92 27.49 17.78
N GLY A 625 28.88 27.21 16.47
CA GLY A 625 27.83 27.69 15.56
C GLY A 625 28.23 27.75 14.08
N TRP A 626 29.52 27.82 13.75
CA TRP A 626 29.96 28.08 12.36
C TRP A 626 29.57 26.96 11.38
N ARG A 627 29.47 25.71 11.84
CA ARG A 627 28.94 24.59 11.03
C ARG A 627 27.48 24.81 10.62
N SER A 628 26.68 25.44 11.49
CA SER A 628 25.29 25.79 11.21
C SER A 628 25.18 27.06 10.35
N VAL A 629 26.11 28.01 10.47
CA VAL A 629 26.24 29.15 9.52
C VAL A 629 26.48 28.63 8.09
N LEU A 630 27.43 27.70 7.91
CA LEU A 630 27.70 27.06 6.62
C LEU A 630 26.48 26.29 6.10
N LEU A 631 25.82 25.50 6.96
CA LEU A 631 24.61 24.75 6.60
C LEU A 631 23.49 25.68 6.11
N MET A 632 23.24 26.79 6.81
CA MET A 632 22.23 27.76 6.41
C MET A 632 22.62 28.51 5.13
N ALA A 633 23.89 28.86 4.93
CA ALA A 633 24.33 29.50 3.69
C ALA A 633 24.15 28.59 2.46
N GLU A 634 24.53 27.30 2.59
CA GLU A 634 24.39 26.33 1.49
C GLU A 634 22.92 25.92 1.25
N LEU A 635 22.09 25.75 2.29
CA LEU A 635 20.65 25.47 2.13
C LEU A 635 19.86 26.66 1.56
N ARG A 636 20.21 27.91 1.95
CA ARG A 636 19.47 29.11 1.53
C ARG A 636 19.81 29.57 0.12
N HIS A 637 21.05 29.38 -0.32
CA HIS A 637 21.58 30.00 -1.53
C HIS A 637 22.30 29.03 -2.48
N GLY A 638 22.51 27.77 -2.07
CA GLY A 638 23.29 26.77 -2.79
C GLY A 638 24.79 26.81 -2.44
N SER A 639 25.47 25.69 -2.64
CA SER A 639 26.91 25.51 -2.37
C SER A 639 27.80 26.50 -3.12
N ASP A 640 27.41 26.87 -4.35
CA ASP A 640 28.17 27.77 -5.22
C ASP A 640 27.84 29.27 -4.98
N SER A 641 26.99 29.59 -4.00
CA SER A 641 26.61 30.97 -3.69
C SER A 641 27.80 31.82 -3.23
N ALA A 642 27.71 33.14 -3.44
CA ALA A 642 28.67 34.08 -2.87
C ALA A 642 28.68 33.98 -1.34
N THR A 643 27.51 33.89 -0.71
CA THR A 643 27.36 33.75 0.74
C THR A 643 28.00 32.49 1.32
N ALA A 644 27.89 31.33 0.66
CA ALA A 644 28.57 30.12 1.10
C ALA A 644 30.09 30.25 0.90
N ARG A 645 30.53 30.76 -0.25
CA ARG A 645 31.96 31.01 -0.53
C ARG A 645 32.59 31.98 0.48
N ASP A 646 31.91 33.06 0.84
CA ASP A 646 32.37 34.04 1.84
C ASP A 646 32.51 33.39 3.23
N ALA A 647 31.58 32.51 3.63
CA ALA A 647 31.62 31.82 4.92
C ALA A 647 32.73 30.75 4.99
N TRP A 648 33.04 30.10 3.86
CA TRP A 648 34.22 29.23 3.71
C TRP A 648 35.53 30.04 3.71
N GLU A 649 35.57 31.19 3.02
CA GLU A 649 36.76 32.05 2.94
C GLU A 649 37.13 32.63 4.32
N VAL A 650 36.15 33.03 5.13
CA VAL A 650 36.38 33.47 6.53
C VAL A 650 37.14 32.40 7.34
N LEU A 651 36.79 31.12 7.17
CA LEU A 651 37.44 30.02 7.87
C LEU A 651 38.86 29.74 7.34
N GLU A 652 39.08 29.86 6.02
CA GLU A 652 40.40 29.74 5.42
C GLU A 652 41.33 30.89 5.81
N GLN A 653 40.85 32.14 5.79
CA GLN A 653 41.56 33.33 6.25
C GLN A 653 41.94 33.20 7.73
N LEU A 654 41.03 32.70 8.57
CA LEU A 654 41.27 32.53 10.01
C LEU A 654 42.30 31.42 10.29
N CYS A 655 42.25 30.30 9.57
CA CYS A 655 43.29 29.28 9.63
C CYS A 655 44.66 29.80 9.15
N ALA A 656 44.70 30.57 8.06
CA ALA A 656 45.92 31.19 7.53
C ALA A 656 46.53 32.21 8.52
N TRP A 657 45.71 33.08 9.11
CA TRP A 657 46.19 34.10 10.05
C TRP A 657 46.61 33.56 11.41
N LEU A 658 46.19 32.34 11.78
CA LEU A 658 46.65 31.67 12.99
C LEU A 658 47.86 30.75 12.73
N ASP A 659 48.35 30.65 11.50
CA ASP A 659 49.53 29.85 11.13
C ASP A 659 50.84 30.60 11.45
N PRO A 660 51.81 30.03 12.19
CA PRO A 660 53.08 30.71 12.52
C PRO A 660 53.98 30.96 11.30
N GLU A 661 53.82 30.21 10.22
CA GLU A 661 54.60 30.38 8.99
C GLU A 661 54.06 31.47 8.06
N GLN A 662 52.87 32.03 8.35
CA GLN A 662 52.17 33.00 7.52
C GLN A 662 52.16 34.41 8.14
N PRO A 663 52.15 35.47 7.32
CA PRO A 663 52.16 36.85 7.81
C PRO A 663 50.95 37.17 8.70
N ALA A 664 51.18 37.97 9.73
CA ALA A 664 50.13 38.38 10.64
C ALA A 664 49.14 39.35 10.00
N ALA A 665 47.86 39.20 10.36
CA ALA A 665 46.82 40.16 10.02
C ALA A 665 47.12 41.53 10.65
N THR A 666 46.77 42.61 9.95
CA THR A 666 46.77 43.93 10.60
C THR A 666 45.62 44.03 11.61
N THR A 667 45.78 44.86 12.65
CA THR A 667 44.77 45.00 13.71
C THR A 667 43.39 45.34 13.18
N ALA A 668 43.31 46.19 12.14
CA ALA A 668 42.06 46.54 11.49
C ALA A 668 41.40 45.35 10.76
N GLN A 669 42.20 44.54 10.04
CA GLN A 669 41.69 43.34 9.35
C GLN A 669 41.17 42.29 10.33
N ALA A 670 41.87 42.06 11.44
CA ALA A 670 41.43 41.14 12.50
C ALA A 670 40.11 41.62 13.16
N GLN A 671 39.98 42.92 13.45
CA GLN A 671 38.74 43.49 13.97
C GLN A 671 37.56 43.35 12.99
N THR A 672 37.78 43.59 11.70
CA THR A 672 36.75 43.42 10.67
C THR A 672 36.33 41.95 10.52
N LEU A 673 37.25 41.00 10.61
CA LEU A 673 36.92 39.57 10.54
C LEU A 673 36.12 39.10 11.77
N LEU A 674 36.52 39.53 12.98
CA LEU A 674 35.80 39.22 14.22
C LEU A 674 34.37 39.76 14.20
N GLN A 675 34.16 41.01 13.72
CA GLN A 675 32.83 41.57 13.57
C GLN A 675 31.96 40.75 12.60
N ARG A 676 32.50 40.33 11.44
CA ARG A 676 31.77 39.47 10.49
C ARG A 676 31.41 38.10 11.09
N ILE A 677 32.27 37.54 11.94
CA ILE A 677 32.00 36.27 12.63
C ILE A 677 30.89 36.46 13.67
N ASP A 678 30.93 37.55 14.45
CA ASP A 678 29.93 37.89 15.47
C ASP A 678 28.53 38.13 14.85
N GLU A 679 28.46 38.92 13.79
CA GLU A 679 27.22 39.17 13.04
C GLU A 679 26.61 37.86 12.49
N ALA A 680 27.44 36.95 11.95
CA ALA A 680 26.97 35.66 11.42
C ALA A 680 26.55 34.66 12.52
N LEU A 681 27.24 34.64 13.67
CA LEU A 681 26.88 33.78 14.80
C LEU A 681 25.58 34.23 15.49
N THR A 682 25.30 35.54 15.53
CA THR A 682 24.06 36.09 16.14
C THR A 682 22.77 35.52 15.54
N HIS A 683 22.79 35.10 14.27
CA HIS A 683 21.64 34.50 13.58
C HIS A 683 21.49 32.98 13.80
N VAL A 684 22.41 32.35 14.52
CA VAL A 684 22.54 30.88 14.59
C VAL A 684 22.77 30.36 16.02
N CYS A 685 23.38 31.16 16.89
CA CYS A 685 23.67 30.83 18.29
C CYS A 685 22.52 31.28 19.21
N ALA A 686 21.85 30.34 19.86
CA ALA A 686 20.79 30.65 20.84
C ALA A 686 21.33 31.18 22.20
N ASP A 687 22.60 30.93 22.53
CA ASP A 687 23.23 31.37 23.78
C ASP A 687 24.32 32.42 23.50
N LYS A 688 24.02 33.66 23.86
CA LYS A 688 24.93 34.80 23.68
C LYS A 688 26.21 34.68 24.52
N LEU A 689 26.17 34.04 25.69
CA LEU A 689 27.37 33.87 26.52
C LEU A 689 28.39 32.91 25.89
N VAL A 690 27.92 31.96 25.08
CA VAL A 690 28.78 31.06 24.30
C VAL A 690 29.39 31.82 23.12
N GLN A 691 28.59 32.64 22.43
CA GLN A 691 29.07 33.51 21.34
C GLN A 691 30.13 34.51 21.83
N ASP A 692 29.83 35.32 22.84
CA ASP A 692 30.74 36.32 23.41
C ASP A 692 32.09 35.67 23.79
N ARG A 693 32.04 34.49 24.43
CA ARG A 693 33.23 33.71 24.80
C ARG A 693 34.05 33.24 23.58
N ILE A 694 33.41 32.76 22.51
CA ILE A 694 34.11 32.32 21.29
C ILE A 694 34.82 33.51 20.64
N ILE A 695 34.16 34.66 20.56
CA ILE A 695 34.74 35.90 20.01
C ILE A 695 35.93 36.35 20.86
N ASP A 696 35.83 36.33 22.20
CA ASP A 696 36.95 36.64 23.10
C ASP A 696 38.14 35.69 22.90
N GLN A 697 37.89 34.38 22.76
CA GLN A 697 38.94 33.38 22.52
C GLN A 697 39.61 33.56 21.14
N LEU A 698 38.84 33.89 20.10
CA LEU A 698 39.37 34.20 18.76
C LEU A 698 40.17 35.50 18.75
N ALA A 699 39.69 36.55 19.44
CA ALA A 699 40.40 37.80 19.59
C ALA A 699 41.74 37.60 20.32
N ALA A 700 41.73 36.88 21.43
CA ALA A 700 42.95 36.54 22.17
C ALA A 700 43.98 35.79 21.29
N ALA A 701 43.53 34.85 20.44
CA ALA A 701 44.42 34.10 19.56
C ALA A 701 44.92 34.90 18.33
N LEU A 702 44.11 35.81 17.78
CA LEU A 702 44.52 36.65 16.64
C LEU A 702 45.47 37.79 17.04
N PHE A 703 45.39 38.27 18.28
CA PHE A 703 46.24 39.35 18.80
C PHE A 703 47.44 38.88 19.64
N ASP A 704 47.61 37.56 19.88
CA ASP A 704 48.84 37.03 20.51
C ASP A 704 50.03 37.11 19.53
N GLY A 705 51.18 37.55 20.06
CA GLY A 705 52.44 37.61 19.33
C GLY A 705 53.15 36.26 19.22
N ASP A 706 52.81 35.26 20.04
CA ASP A 706 53.43 33.93 20.04
C ASP A 706 52.43 32.82 19.68
N ARG A 707 52.03 32.82 18.40
CA ARG A 707 51.08 31.89 17.76
C ARG A 707 51.43 30.40 17.92
N SER A 708 52.67 30.09 18.30
CA SER A 708 53.14 28.72 18.52
C SER A 708 52.53 28.08 19.78
N ARG A 709 52.00 28.89 20.71
CA ARG A 709 51.46 28.43 22.01
C ARG A 709 50.06 27.85 21.96
N HIS A 710 49.29 28.12 20.91
CA HIS A 710 47.91 27.63 20.84
C HIS A 710 47.90 26.12 20.54
N PRO A 711 47.20 25.30 21.35
CA PRO A 711 47.13 23.86 21.13
C PRO A 711 46.42 23.58 19.79
N ARG A 712 46.99 22.64 19.03
CA ARG A 712 46.49 22.23 17.72
C ARG A 712 46.10 20.76 17.75
N THR A 713 44.98 20.41 17.13
CA THR A 713 44.48 19.04 17.01
C THR A 713 44.16 18.75 15.54
N PRO A 714 44.53 17.58 14.98
CA PRO A 714 44.07 17.19 13.65
C PRO A 714 42.55 16.99 13.67
N VAL A 715 41.86 17.60 12.71
CA VAL A 715 40.38 17.66 12.68
C VAL A 715 39.77 16.27 12.49
N ALA A 716 40.43 15.39 11.72
CA ALA A 716 40.02 14.01 11.52
C ALA A 716 39.86 13.20 12.83
N ALA A 717 40.68 13.47 13.86
CA ALA A 717 40.62 12.74 15.13
C ALA A 717 39.39 13.07 16.01
N ARG A 718 38.58 14.07 15.63
CA ARG A 718 37.32 14.43 16.30
C ARG A 718 36.10 14.51 15.37
N LEU A 719 36.26 14.18 14.08
CA LEU A 719 35.18 14.18 13.08
C LEU A 719 34.89 12.78 12.47
N ASN A 720 35.47 11.71 13.01
CA ASN A 720 35.07 10.34 12.68
C ASN A 720 33.69 10.01 13.28
N ASP A 721 32.63 10.54 12.68
CA ASP A 721 31.28 9.98 12.83
C ASP A 721 31.21 8.61 12.13
N ALA A 722 30.41 7.72 12.69
CA ALA A 722 30.43 6.29 12.38
C ALA A 722 30.27 5.97 10.88
N ALA A 723 31.34 5.47 10.26
CA ALA A 723 31.23 4.71 9.02
C ALA A 723 30.33 3.50 9.29
N GLY A 724 29.16 3.46 8.64
CA GLY A 724 28.24 2.34 8.77
C GLY A 724 28.92 1.04 8.33
N GLU A 725 28.67 -0.05 9.06
CA GLU A 725 29.19 -1.36 8.67
C GLU A 725 28.73 -1.72 7.25
N PRO A 726 29.60 -2.33 6.42
CA PRO A 726 29.21 -2.76 5.09
C PRO A 726 28.12 -3.83 5.22
N LEU A 727 27.01 -3.60 4.50
CA LEU A 727 25.89 -4.54 4.46
C LEU A 727 26.35 -5.89 3.89
N THR A 728 25.72 -6.97 4.36
CA THR A 728 25.90 -8.27 3.70
C THR A 728 25.19 -8.28 2.35
N ALA A 729 25.62 -9.13 1.41
CA ALA A 729 25.04 -9.18 0.07
C ALA A 729 23.51 -9.44 0.06
N ALA A 730 23.02 -10.24 1.03
CA ALA A 730 21.58 -10.48 1.21
C ALA A 730 20.81 -9.24 1.70
N GLN A 731 21.45 -8.40 2.52
CA GLN A 731 20.89 -7.15 3.02
C GLN A 731 20.89 -6.05 1.95
N ASP A 732 21.92 -5.99 1.09
CA ASP A 732 21.87 -5.15 -0.11
C ASP A 732 20.73 -5.59 -1.04
N GLU A 733 20.60 -6.90 -1.31
CA GLU A 733 19.50 -7.48 -2.09
C GLU A 733 18.12 -7.16 -1.50
N LEU A 734 17.95 -7.28 -0.18
CA LEU A 734 16.69 -6.97 0.53
C LEU A 734 16.33 -5.47 0.47
N ALA A 735 17.33 -4.58 0.49
CA ALA A 735 17.10 -3.14 0.36
C ALA A 735 16.67 -2.77 -1.07
N GLU A 736 17.29 -3.40 -2.07
CA GLU A 736 16.94 -3.23 -3.46
C GLU A 736 15.51 -3.68 -3.80
N ARG A 737 14.79 -4.36 -2.90
CA ARG A 737 13.38 -4.76 -3.12
C ARG A 737 12.38 -3.70 -2.71
N LEU A 738 12.70 -2.90 -1.69
CA LEU A 738 11.77 -1.95 -1.08
C LEU A 738 11.45 -0.77 -2.00
N ARG A 739 10.17 -0.42 -2.10
CA ARG A 739 9.68 0.71 -2.89
C ARG A 739 8.72 1.59 -2.10
N VAL A 740 8.73 2.88 -2.43
CA VAL A 740 7.64 3.78 -2.02
C VAL A 740 6.32 3.24 -2.60
N GLY A 741 5.32 3.07 -1.74
CA GLY A 741 4.06 2.38 -2.03
C GLY A 741 3.97 0.96 -1.47
N ASP A 742 5.08 0.30 -1.10
CA ASP A 742 5.05 -1.05 -0.54
C ASP A 742 4.32 -1.09 0.81
N TRP A 743 3.54 -2.15 1.03
CA TRP A 743 2.93 -2.42 2.33
C TRP A 743 3.67 -3.54 3.07
N LEU A 744 4.07 -3.27 4.31
CA LEU A 744 4.67 -4.25 5.22
C LEU A 744 3.78 -4.46 6.44
N GLN A 745 3.54 -5.71 6.81
CA GLN A 745 3.08 -6.09 8.14
C GLN A 745 4.30 -6.24 9.04
N LEU A 746 4.37 -5.47 10.13
CA LEU A 746 5.36 -5.66 11.19
C LEU A 746 4.73 -6.42 12.36
N LYS A 747 5.53 -7.09 13.20
CA LYS A 747 5.06 -7.69 14.46
C LYS A 747 4.80 -6.65 15.56
N SER A 748 5.45 -5.49 15.47
CA SER A 748 5.27 -4.38 16.41
C SER A 748 5.50 -3.05 15.68
N PRO A 749 4.45 -2.23 15.46
CA PRO A 749 3.03 -2.51 15.71
C PRO A 749 2.50 -3.60 14.78
N ASP A 750 1.56 -4.43 15.25
CA ASP A 750 0.87 -5.46 14.45
C ASP A 750 -0.20 -4.86 13.51
N THR A 751 0.22 -3.87 12.72
CA THR A 751 -0.61 -3.11 11.79
C THR A 751 0.12 -2.96 10.47
N PRO A 752 -0.55 -3.12 9.32
CA PRO A 752 0.08 -2.94 8.02
C PRO A 752 0.44 -1.47 7.81
N LEU A 753 1.70 -1.21 7.49
CA LEU A 753 2.23 0.13 7.23
C LEU A 753 2.65 0.26 5.77
N ASN A 754 2.38 1.41 5.18
CA ASN A 754 2.83 1.80 3.85
C ASN A 754 4.19 2.51 3.94
N LEU A 755 5.15 2.08 3.14
CA LEU A 755 6.43 2.75 2.94
C LEU A 755 6.19 3.98 2.06
N ILE A 756 6.12 5.17 2.66
CA ILE A 756 5.76 6.40 1.93
C ILE A 756 6.97 7.16 1.39
N TRP A 757 8.17 6.91 1.90
CA TRP A 757 9.39 7.61 1.50
C TRP A 757 10.65 6.81 1.86
N ILE A 758 11.68 6.91 1.01
CA ILE A 758 13.00 6.29 1.19
C ILE A 758 14.04 7.40 0.97
N GLY A 759 14.93 7.62 1.94
CA GLY A 759 16.04 8.56 1.82
C GLY A 759 17.26 7.94 1.13
N ASP A 760 18.10 8.78 0.54
CA ASP A 760 19.24 8.31 -0.25
C ASP A 760 20.52 8.04 0.58
N GLN A 761 20.89 8.93 1.52
CA GLN A 761 22.15 8.87 2.29
C GLN A 761 22.05 9.62 3.65
N PRO A 762 22.22 8.95 4.81
CA PRO A 762 22.04 7.52 5.01
C PRO A 762 20.56 7.13 4.79
N PRO A 763 20.28 5.99 4.14
CA PRO A 763 18.90 5.60 3.82
C PRO A 763 18.03 5.35 5.07
N VAL A 764 17.02 6.21 5.22
CA VAL A 764 15.94 6.12 6.22
C VAL A 764 14.63 5.79 5.49
N TYR A 765 13.88 4.84 6.04
CA TYR A 765 12.62 4.35 5.49
C TYR A 765 11.48 4.83 6.38
N VAL A 766 10.54 5.56 5.80
CA VAL A 766 9.46 6.22 6.56
C VAL A 766 8.14 5.52 6.28
N PHE A 767 7.53 5.04 7.35
CA PHE A 767 6.32 4.23 7.32
C PHE A 767 5.12 4.98 7.91
N ALA A 768 4.01 4.97 7.19
CA ALA A 768 2.74 5.52 7.62
C ALA A 768 1.66 4.43 7.71
N ASN A 769 0.66 4.64 8.57
CA ASN A 769 -0.54 3.80 8.58
C ASN A 769 -1.45 4.12 7.36
N TYR A 770 -2.57 3.40 7.25
CA TYR A 770 -3.56 3.66 6.20
C TYR A 770 -4.12 5.10 6.19
N ARG A 771 -4.10 5.80 7.33
CA ARG A 771 -4.57 7.19 7.46
C ARG A 771 -3.55 8.24 6.98
N GLY A 772 -2.38 7.82 6.47
CA GLY A 772 -1.29 8.73 6.09
C GLY A 772 -0.58 9.36 7.29
N ILE A 773 -0.74 8.79 8.49
CA ILE A 773 -0.08 9.24 9.72
C ILE A 773 1.22 8.44 9.87
N LYS A 774 2.34 9.14 9.99
CA LYS A 774 3.65 8.55 10.31
C LYS A 774 3.58 7.67 11.56
N LYS A 775 4.16 6.47 11.47
CA LYS A 775 4.26 5.52 12.59
C LYS A 775 5.70 5.15 12.92
N LEU A 776 6.57 4.97 11.92
CA LEU A 776 7.98 4.62 12.13
C LEU A 776 8.91 5.33 11.14
N ASP A 777 10.09 5.68 11.64
CA ASP A 777 11.31 5.85 10.84
C ASP A 777 12.20 4.66 11.16
N LEU A 778 12.64 3.91 10.15
CA LEU A 778 13.61 2.81 10.32
C LEU A 778 14.87 3.12 9.53
N LYS A 779 16.03 2.88 10.15
CA LYS A 779 17.30 2.86 9.39
C LYS A 779 17.34 1.63 8.52
N ARG A 780 18.13 1.70 7.44
CA ARG A 780 18.36 0.56 6.54
C ARG A 780 18.73 -0.73 7.28
N THR A 781 19.68 -0.69 8.22
CA THR A 781 20.10 -1.84 9.03
C THR A 781 18.92 -2.50 9.74
N ASP A 782 18.13 -1.70 10.45
CA ASP A 782 17.10 -2.17 11.38
C ASP A 782 15.91 -2.76 10.62
N LEU A 783 15.54 -2.15 9.48
CA LEU A 783 14.50 -2.65 8.59
C LEU A 783 14.91 -3.96 7.92
N LEU A 784 16.16 -4.06 7.44
CA LEU A 784 16.66 -5.27 6.78
C LEU A 784 16.75 -6.44 7.76
N GLN A 785 17.24 -6.19 8.97
CA GLN A 785 17.24 -7.18 10.03
C GLN A 785 15.82 -7.67 10.35
N ALA A 786 14.83 -6.76 10.42
CA ALA A 786 13.43 -7.14 10.65
C ALA A 786 12.83 -7.97 9.49
N LEU A 787 13.25 -7.74 8.25
CA LEU A 787 12.85 -8.56 7.10
C LEU A 787 13.52 -9.95 7.15
N GLU A 788 14.79 -10.04 7.55
CA GLU A 788 15.54 -11.29 7.70
C GLU A 788 15.01 -12.18 8.84
N THR A 789 14.63 -11.59 9.99
CA THR A 789 14.01 -12.32 11.11
C THR A 789 12.54 -12.64 10.88
N GLY A 790 11.94 -12.14 9.80
CA GLY A 790 10.50 -12.23 9.51
C GLY A 790 9.63 -11.47 10.52
N ASP A 791 10.20 -10.47 11.21
CA ASP A 791 9.50 -9.50 12.04
C ASP A 791 8.79 -8.42 11.21
N ALA A 792 9.20 -8.23 9.96
CA ALA A 792 8.52 -7.50 8.91
C ALA A 792 8.29 -8.41 7.68
N GLN A 793 7.12 -8.32 7.04
CA GLN A 793 6.75 -9.12 5.88
C GLN A 793 5.91 -8.30 4.90
N TRP A 794 6.14 -8.43 3.59
CA TRP A 794 5.25 -7.82 2.58
C TRP A 794 3.82 -8.33 2.72
N THR A 795 2.86 -7.42 2.61
CA THR A 795 1.42 -7.72 2.60
C THR A 795 0.79 -7.21 1.30
N GLU A 796 -0.48 -7.54 1.06
CA GLU A 796 -1.23 -7.06 -0.10
C GLU A 796 -1.30 -5.53 -0.16
N ASP A 797 -1.37 -4.99 -1.38
CA ASP A 797 -1.62 -3.56 -1.59
C ASP A 797 -3.04 -3.20 -1.15
N LEU A 798 -3.10 -2.52 0.00
CA LEU A 798 -4.34 -2.13 0.66
C LEU A 798 -5.05 -0.96 -0.04
N GLU A 799 -4.41 -0.29 -1.01
CA GLU A 799 -5.07 0.74 -1.82
C GLU A 799 -5.99 0.14 -2.90
N LEU A 800 -5.73 -1.11 -3.31
CA LEU A 800 -6.58 -1.83 -4.26
C LEU A 800 -8.00 -2.04 -3.70
N PRO A 801 -9.04 -1.95 -4.54
CA PRO A 801 -10.40 -2.30 -4.12
C PRO A 801 -10.48 -3.73 -3.58
N LEU A 802 -11.25 -3.94 -2.51
CA LEU A 802 -11.44 -5.26 -1.89
C LEU A 802 -11.81 -6.33 -2.92
N MET A 803 -12.77 -6.06 -3.80
CA MET A 803 -13.18 -7.01 -4.84
C MET A 803 -12.02 -7.41 -5.74
N ASP A 804 -11.15 -6.48 -6.13
CA ASP A 804 -10.00 -6.79 -6.99
C ASP A 804 -8.98 -7.66 -6.24
N ARG A 805 -8.76 -7.41 -4.95
CA ARG A 805 -7.94 -8.28 -4.08
C ARG A 805 -8.51 -9.69 -4.04
N SER A 806 -9.82 -9.83 -3.77
CA SER A 806 -10.49 -11.13 -3.64
C SER A 806 -10.65 -11.90 -4.96
N TYR A 807 -10.88 -11.22 -6.10
CA TYR A 807 -10.81 -11.84 -7.42
C TYR A 807 -9.38 -12.33 -7.71
N SER A 808 -8.36 -11.50 -7.43
CA SER A 808 -6.94 -11.86 -7.64
C SER A 808 -6.54 -13.07 -6.79
N ALA A 809 -6.97 -13.10 -5.54
CA ALA A 809 -6.77 -14.21 -4.61
C ALA A 809 -7.47 -15.50 -5.06
N MET A 810 -8.74 -15.38 -5.50
CA MET A 810 -9.48 -16.53 -6.02
C MET A 810 -8.84 -17.07 -7.29
N ILE A 811 -8.47 -16.21 -8.25
CA ILE A 811 -7.75 -16.62 -9.46
C ILE A 811 -6.43 -17.30 -9.08
N GLN A 812 -5.63 -16.74 -8.17
CA GLN A 812 -4.41 -17.39 -7.67
C GLN A 812 -4.67 -18.72 -6.95
N LYS A 813 -5.78 -18.88 -6.22
CA LYS A 813 -6.16 -20.14 -5.60
C LYS A 813 -6.52 -21.17 -6.68
N MET A 814 -7.36 -20.80 -7.64
CA MET A 814 -7.79 -21.67 -8.73
C MET A 814 -6.63 -22.04 -9.66
N GLN A 815 -5.75 -21.10 -10.02
CA GLN A 815 -4.53 -21.38 -10.78
C GLN A 815 -3.57 -22.29 -10.01
N ARG A 816 -3.36 -22.08 -8.70
CA ARG A 816 -2.60 -23.03 -7.86
C ARG A 816 -3.23 -24.41 -7.85
N GLU A 817 -4.56 -24.51 -7.76
CA GLU A 817 -5.27 -25.79 -7.85
C GLU A 817 -5.16 -26.45 -9.24
N LEU A 818 -5.18 -25.68 -10.34
CA LEU A 818 -4.95 -26.19 -11.69
C LEU A 818 -3.52 -26.67 -11.89
N VAL A 819 -2.51 -25.87 -11.51
CA VAL A 819 -1.10 -26.25 -11.55
C VAL A 819 -0.87 -27.47 -10.66
N TRP A 820 -1.49 -27.54 -9.47
CA TRP A 820 -1.40 -28.70 -8.59
C TRP A 820 -2.02 -29.94 -9.25
N ARG A 821 -3.24 -29.86 -9.82
CA ARG A 821 -3.90 -30.96 -10.54
C ARG A 821 -3.18 -31.37 -11.82
N SER A 822 -2.53 -30.44 -12.53
CA SER A 822 -1.69 -30.73 -13.69
C SER A 822 -0.43 -31.48 -13.25
N THR A 823 0.19 -31.07 -12.14
CA THR A 823 1.47 -31.61 -11.68
C THR A 823 1.38 -32.84 -10.76
N HIS A 824 0.27 -33.05 -10.05
CA HIS A 824 0.07 -34.12 -9.07
C HIS A 824 -1.07 -35.07 -9.47
N ASP A 825 -0.99 -36.30 -8.98
CA ASP A 825 -2.05 -37.31 -9.09
C ASP A 825 -3.13 -37.05 -8.02
N THR A 826 -4.37 -36.85 -8.45
CA THR A 826 -5.47 -36.46 -7.54
C THR A 826 -5.89 -37.56 -6.58
N THR A 827 -5.56 -38.83 -6.84
CA THR A 827 -5.88 -39.96 -5.95
C THR A 827 -4.89 -40.06 -4.80
N THR A 828 -3.59 -39.90 -5.07
CA THR A 828 -2.51 -40.13 -4.10
C THR A 828 -1.93 -38.84 -3.51
N GLY A 829 -2.01 -37.72 -4.23
CA GLY A 829 -1.35 -36.46 -3.88
C GLY A 829 0.14 -36.40 -4.25
N LEU A 830 0.69 -37.45 -4.88
CA LEU A 830 2.08 -37.50 -5.32
C LEU A 830 2.28 -36.82 -6.67
N LEU A 831 3.52 -36.54 -7.04
CA LEU A 831 3.84 -36.01 -8.38
C LEU A 831 3.42 -37.00 -9.49
N LYS A 832 2.93 -36.45 -10.61
CA LYS A 832 2.85 -37.17 -11.88
C LYS A 832 4.25 -37.35 -12.49
N ARG A 833 4.41 -38.37 -13.34
CA ARG A 833 5.68 -38.74 -13.99
C ARG A 833 6.44 -37.56 -14.62
N ARG A 834 5.76 -36.68 -15.39
CA ARG A 834 6.38 -35.48 -16.00
C ARG A 834 6.91 -34.49 -14.95
N SER A 835 6.13 -34.23 -13.90
CA SER A 835 6.50 -33.34 -12.79
C SER A 835 7.65 -33.89 -11.95
N PHE A 836 7.70 -35.21 -11.78
CA PHE A 836 8.77 -35.92 -11.10
C PHE A 836 10.11 -35.73 -11.82
N PHE A 837 10.15 -35.94 -13.14
CA PHE A 837 11.35 -35.71 -13.94
C PHE A 837 11.84 -34.25 -13.86
N ARG A 838 10.91 -33.28 -13.87
CA ARG A 838 11.24 -31.86 -13.63
C ARG A 838 11.71 -31.56 -12.21
N ALA A 839 11.22 -32.28 -11.20
CA ALA A 839 11.71 -32.18 -9.83
C ALA A 839 13.12 -32.76 -9.70
N VAL A 840 13.37 -33.95 -10.26
CA VAL A 840 14.69 -34.60 -10.31
C VAL A 840 15.75 -33.69 -10.95
N ARG A 841 15.48 -33.13 -12.14
CA ARG A 841 16.38 -32.16 -12.81
C ARG A 841 16.75 -30.99 -11.90
N ARG A 842 15.76 -30.37 -11.24
CA ARG A 842 15.99 -29.23 -10.33
C ARG A 842 16.74 -29.61 -9.05
N HIS A 843 16.50 -30.78 -8.48
CA HIS A 843 17.25 -31.27 -7.32
C HIS A 843 18.72 -31.47 -7.69
N TRP A 844 18.99 -32.17 -8.80
CA TRP A 844 20.34 -32.36 -9.32
C TRP A 844 21.10 -31.04 -9.53
N LEU A 845 20.48 -30.04 -10.18
CA LEU A 845 21.09 -28.73 -10.40
C LEU A 845 21.36 -27.93 -9.12
N ARG A 846 20.55 -28.12 -8.06
CA ARG A 846 20.67 -27.38 -6.79
C ARG A 846 21.65 -27.99 -5.79
N SER A 847 22.06 -29.25 -5.97
CA SER A 847 23.01 -29.95 -5.10
C SER A 847 24.44 -29.41 -5.25
N ARG A 848 24.70 -28.21 -4.70
CA ARG A 848 25.99 -27.48 -4.75
C ARG A 848 27.15 -28.11 -3.94
N ARG A 849 27.09 -29.40 -3.56
CA ARG A 849 28.16 -30.07 -2.79
C ARG A 849 28.77 -31.23 -3.57
N ALA A 850 30.10 -31.28 -3.55
CA ALA A 850 30.88 -32.36 -4.15
C ALA A 850 30.60 -33.71 -3.47
N ASP A 851 30.93 -34.78 -4.19
CA ASP A 851 31.01 -36.19 -3.75
C ASP A 851 29.72 -36.89 -3.31
N ALA A 852 28.54 -36.26 -3.42
CA ALA A 852 27.26 -36.94 -3.28
C ALA A 852 26.86 -37.61 -4.61
N GLY A 853 26.79 -38.95 -4.63
CA GLY A 853 26.05 -39.69 -5.65
C GLY A 853 24.53 -39.51 -5.48
N PHE A 854 23.79 -39.84 -6.53
CA PHE A 854 22.32 -39.83 -6.50
C PHE A 854 21.79 -41.12 -7.11
N ALA A 855 20.65 -41.60 -6.63
CA ALA A 855 19.95 -42.72 -7.22
C ALA A 855 18.49 -42.38 -7.48
N LEU A 856 18.02 -42.75 -8.67
CA LEU A 856 16.61 -42.73 -9.04
C LEU A 856 16.08 -44.16 -8.88
N GLY A 857 15.00 -44.30 -8.11
CA GLY A 857 14.37 -45.57 -7.82
C GLY A 857 12.95 -45.69 -8.35
N ALA A 858 12.58 -46.90 -8.75
CA ALA A 858 11.20 -47.29 -9.04
C ALA A 858 10.81 -48.45 -8.12
N ILE A 859 9.60 -48.42 -7.56
CA ILE A 859 9.02 -49.45 -6.68
C ILE A 859 7.76 -50.00 -7.35
N GLN A 860 7.59 -51.32 -7.34
CA GLN A 860 6.32 -52.00 -7.64
C GLN A 860 5.74 -52.60 -6.35
N LEU A 861 4.43 -52.46 -6.16
CA LEU A 861 3.66 -52.94 -5.02
C LEU A 861 2.70 -54.06 -5.49
N ASP A 862 2.95 -55.29 -5.04
CA ASP A 862 2.05 -56.42 -5.22
C ASP A 862 1.19 -56.58 -3.95
N ILE A 863 -0.10 -56.27 -4.07
CA ILE A 863 -1.05 -56.23 -2.94
C ILE A 863 -1.98 -57.43 -3.02
N THR A 864 -1.98 -58.28 -1.99
CA THR A 864 -2.80 -59.51 -1.94
C THR A 864 -3.62 -59.65 -0.66
N THR A 865 -4.73 -60.38 -0.73
CA THR A 865 -5.52 -60.83 0.42
C THR A 865 -4.77 -61.89 1.25
N PRO A 866 -5.25 -62.28 2.46
CA PRO A 866 -4.66 -63.38 3.23
C PRO A 866 -4.75 -64.74 2.52
N ALA A 867 -5.65 -64.88 1.54
CA ALA A 867 -5.78 -66.06 0.69
C ALA A 867 -4.79 -66.06 -0.50
N GLY A 868 -4.00 -64.99 -0.68
CA GLY A 868 -3.05 -64.83 -1.79
C GLY A 868 -3.65 -64.27 -3.07
N GLU A 869 -4.92 -63.85 -3.08
CA GLU A 869 -5.58 -63.29 -4.25
C GLU A 869 -5.19 -61.81 -4.46
N PRO A 870 -5.00 -61.33 -5.70
CA PRO A 870 -4.64 -59.94 -5.97
C PRO A 870 -5.77 -58.98 -5.60
N ALA A 871 -5.44 -57.89 -4.92
CA ALA A 871 -6.41 -56.88 -4.51
C ALA A 871 -7.03 -56.13 -5.71
N GLY A 872 -8.33 -55.83 -5.63
CA GLY A 872 -9.06 -55.03 -6.61
C GLY A 872 -8.61 -53.56 -6.66
N ALA A 873 -8.89 -52.88 -7.77
CA ALA A 873 -8.37 -51.53 -8.06
C ALA A 873 -8.71 -50.47 -6.99
N GLU A 874 -9.90 -50.55 -6.38
CA GLU A 874 -10.32 -49.65 -5.30
C GLU A 874 -9.45 -49.80 -4.05
N ILE A 875 -9.24 -51.05 -3.60
CA ILE A 875 -8.38 -51.38 -2.46
C ILE A 875 -6.92 -51.00 -2.73
N ARG A 876 -6.40 -51.28 -3.94
CA ARG A 876 -5.04 -50.87 -4.33
C ARG A 876 -4.88 -49.34 -4.28
N SER A 877 -5.89 -48.60 -4.75
CA SER A 877 -5.89 -47.14 -4.73
C SER A 877 -5.95 -46.58 -3.31
N ALA A 878 -6.72 -47.19 -2.41
CA ALA A 878 -6.79 -46.81 -1.00
C ALA A 878 -5.47 -47.06 -0.26
N ILE A 879 -4.82 -48.20 -0.48
CA ILE A 879 -3.50 -48.51 0.11
C ILE A 879 -2.42 -47.59 -0.46
N LEU A 880 -2.43 -47.31 -1.76
CA LEU A 880 -1.54 -46.32 -2.38
C LEU A 880 -1.75 -44.91 -1.82
N HIS A 881 -2.99 -44.52 -1.53
CA HIS A 881 -3.29 -43.23 -0.89
C HIS A 881 -2.71 -43.16 0.53
N ASP A 882 -2.93 -44.16 1.39
CA ASP A 882 -2.35 -44.21 2.74
C ASP A 882 -0.80 -44.17 2.71
N LEU A 883 -0.18 -44.96 1.84
CA LEU A 883 1.27 -44.94 1.64
C LEU A 883 1.75 -43.57 1.14
N ALA A 884 1.04 -42.95 0.20
CA ALA A 884 1.40 -41.63 -0.34
C ALA A 884 1.31 -40.50 0.68
N GLN A 885 0.38 -40.56 1.64
CA GLN A 885 0.28 -39.59 2.73
C GLN A 885 1.37 -39.81 3.80
N TRP A 886 1.78 -41.05 4.04
CA TRP A 886 2.75 -41.40 5.09
C TRP A 886 4.22 -41.35 4.65
N LEU A 887 4.54 -41.77 3.43
CA LEU A 887 5.91 -41.85 2.92
C LEU A 887 6.68 -40.52 2.96
N PRO A 888 6.10 -39.35 2.63
CA PRO A 888 6.81 -38.06 2.69
C PRO A 888 7.33 -37.71 4.09
N ALA A 889 6.65 -38.16 5.16
CA ALA A 889 7.10 -37.95 6.54
C ALA A 889 8.22 -38.92 6.98
N SER A 890 8.48 -39.96 6.17
CA SER A 890 9.51 -40.99 6.41
C SER A 890 10.76 -40.79 5.53
N LEU A 891 10.74 -39.80 4.64
CA LEU A 891 11.84 -39.42 3.75
C LEU A 891 12.43 -38.06 4.18
N ALA A 892 13.56 -37.68 3.60
CA ALA A 892 14.14 -36.37 3.85
C ALA A 892 13.19 -35.24 3.34
N PRO A 893 13.08 -34.10 4.04
CA PRO A 893 12.23 -33.00 3.60
C PRO A 893 12.56 -32.54 2.18
N GLY A 894 11.54 -32.49 1.33
CA GLY A 894 11.68 -32.09 -0.08
C GLY A 894 12.11 -33.20 -1.03
N THR A 895 12.28 -34.46 -0.59
CA THR A 895 12.55 -35.60 -1.47
C THR A 895 11.47 -35.76 -2.55
N PRO A 896 11.82 -35.75 -3.86
CA PRO A 896 10.87 -36.05 -4.93
C PRO A 896 10.29 -37.46 -4.83
N LEU A 897 8.95 -37.56 -4.76
CA LEU A 897 8.19 -38.80 -4.74
C LEU A 897 7.00 -38.69 -5.72
N ALA A 898 6.74 -39.75 -6.48
CA ALA A 898 5.79 -39.74 -7.58
C ALA A 898 5.02 -41.05 -7.74
N ARG A 899 3.85 -40.99 -8.37
CA ARG A 899 3.09 -42.18 -8.76
C ARG A 899 3.67 -42.77 -10.06
N ALA A 900 4.03 -44.06 -10.02
CA ALA A 900 4.55 -44.81 -11.15
C ALA A 900 3.51 -45.86 -11.63
N GLY A 901 2.58 -45.41 -12.47
CA GLY A 901 1.52 -46.26 -13.01
C GLY A 901 0.44 -46.63 -11.98
N GLU A 902 -0.21 -47.78 -12.17
CA GLU A 902 -1.34 -48.21 -11.33
C GLU A 902 -0.94 -48.77 -9.97
N SER A 903 0.25 -49.37 -9.85
CA SER A 903 0.69 -50.15 -8.68
C SER A 903 2.13 -49.86 -8.26
N GLY A 904 2.68 -48.69 -8.61
CA GLY A 904 4.07 -48.36 -8.34
C GLY A 904 4.30 -46.91 -7.89
N LEU A 905 5.51 -46.69 -7.36
CA LEU A 905 6.02 -45.39 -6.92
C LEU A 905 7.39 -45.11 -7.55
N ALA A 906 7.73 -43.85 -7.79
CA ALA A 906 9.08 -43.43 -8.16
C ALA A 906 9.64 -42.47 -7.12
N PHE A 907 10.93 -42.61 -6.78
CA PHE A 907 11.59 -41.83 -5.76
C PHE A 907 12.99 -41.39 -6.18
N TRP A 908 13.49 -40.35 -5.53
CA TRP A 908 14.84 -39.82 -5.70
C TRP A 908 15.56 -39.82 -4.34
N ILE A 909 16.81 -40.27 -4.28
CA ILE A 909 17.61 -40.23 -3.05
C ILE A 909 19.03 -39.73 -3.32
N GLU A 910 19.58 -39.05 -2.31
CA GLU A 910 20.99 -38.65 -2.22
C GLU A 910 21.75 -39.73 -1.45
N ALA A 911 22.81 -40.25 -2.08
CA ALA A 911 23.57 -41.39 -1.57
C ALA A 911 25.00 -41.36 -2.13
N SER A 912 26.00 -41.26 -1.26
CA SER A 912 27.44 -41.17 -1.63
C SER A 912 27.89 -42.24 -2.63
N ASP A 913 27.30 -43.43 -2.54
CA ASP A 913 27.58 -44.57 -3.39
C ASP A 913 26.35 -45.49 -3.50
N TYR A 914 26.44 -46.50 -4.37
CA TYR A 914 25.36 -47.46 -4.60
C TYR A 914 24.99 -48.25 -3.34
N THR A 915 25.94 -48.59 -2.45
CA THR A 915 25.64 -49.39 -1.24
C THR A 915 24.79 -48.60 -0.26
N VAL A 916 25.01 -47.29 -0.15
CA VAL A 916 24.15 -46.38 0.62
C VAL A 916 22.76 -46.27 -0.03
N ALA A 917 22.68 -46.16 -1.36
CA ALA A 917 21.39 -46.11 -2.07
C ALA A 917 20.57 -47.40 -1.88
N GLU A 918 21.24 -48.56 -1.98
CA GLU A 918 20.63 -49.88 -1.77
C GLU A 918 20.18 -50.09 -0.32
N ALA A 919 20.95 -49.64 0.67
CA ALA A 919 20.57 -49.69 2.07
C ALA A 919 19.35 -48.79 2.38
N GLN A 920 19.31 -47.58 1.83
CA GLN A 920 18.15 -46.67 1.95
C GLN A 920 16.90 -47.27 1.28
N ALA A 921 17.04 -47.86 0.08
CA ALA A 921 15.94 -48.52 -0.61
C ALA A 921 15.43 -49.74 0.18
N HIS A 922 16.30 -50.59 0.72
CA HIS A 922 15.90 -51.71 1.57
C HIS A 922 15.17 -51.25 2.83
N ALA A 923 15.64 -50.19 3.51
CA ALA A 923 14.96 -49.62 4.67
C ALA A 923 13.56 -49.11 4.31
N LEU A 924 13.43 -48.41 3.18
CA LEU A 924 12.14 -47.94 2.65
C LEU A 924 11.18 -49.09 2.35
N LEU A 925 11.65 -50.16 1.68
CA LEU A 925 10.84 -51.32 1.36
C LEU A 925 10.39 -52.09 2.61
N GLN A 926 11.27 -52.25 3.62
CA GLN A 926 10.90 -52.86 4.89
C GLN A 926 9.89 -52.00 5.67
N ALA A 927 10.02 -50.67 5.64
CA ALA A 927 9.09 -49.77 6.29
C ALA A 927 7.69 -49.82 5.64
N ILE A 928 7.61 -49.96 4.31
CA ILE A 928 6.35 -50.22 3.60
C ILE A 928 5.78 -51.59 3.97
N ALA A 929 6.58 -52.66 3.88
CA ALA A 929 6.11 -54.04 4.08
C ALA A 929 5.72 -54.37 5.53
N SER A 930 6.25 -53.64 6.52
CA SER A 930 5.93 -53.82 7.94
C SER A 930 4.71 -53.01 8.41
N ARG A 931 4.17 -52.11 7.58
CA ARG A 931 2.97 -51.34 7.88
C ARG A 931 1.73 -52.24 7.81
N PRO A 932 0.86 -52.29 8.84
CA PRO A 932 -0.38 -53.04 8.78
C PRO A 932 -1.38 -52.32 7.86
N HIS A 933 -1.83 -53.00 6.80
CA HIS A 933 -2.86 -52.50 5.89
C HIS A 933 -4.16 -53.26 6.15
N GLU A 934 -5.17 -52.59 6.73
CA GLU A 934 -6.48 -53.17 7.04
C GLU A 934 -7.58 -52.26 6.49
N ILE A 935 -8.44 -52.80 5.61
CA ILE A 935 -9.59 -52.10 5.03
C ILE A 935 -10.81 -53.00 5.22
N ASP A 936 -11.91 -52.44 5.74
CA ASP A 936 -13.16 -53.13 6.06
C ASP A 936 -12.97 -54.43 6.88
N GLY A 937 -11.97 -54.44 7.77
CA GLY A 937 -11.61 -55.58 8.62
C GLY A 937 -10.81 -56.69 7.92
N VAL A 938 -10.46 -56.52 6.64
CA VAL A 938 -9.60 -57.44 5.88
C VAL A 938 -8.16 -56.90 5.90
N ARG A 939 -7.22 -57.74 6.33
CA ARG A 939 -5.78 -57.42 6.28
C ARG A 939 -5.19 -57.77 4.93
N TYR A 940 -4.46 -56.84 4.33
CA TYR A 940 -3.78 -57.01 3.06
C TYR A 940 -2.27 -57.16 3.28
N THR A 941 -1.65 -58.02 2.49
CA THR A 941 -0.19 -58.16 2.44
C THR A 941 0.33 -57.32 1.28
N VAL A 942 1.27 -56.43 1.55
CA VAL A 942 1.95 -55.61 0.53
C VAL A 942 3.36 -56.16 0.36
N ARG A 943 3.62 -56.79 -0.79
CA ARG A 943 4.97 -57.16 -1.21
C ARG A 943 5.54 -56.06 -2.08
N THR A 944 6.83 -55.79 -1.91
CA THR A 944 7.51 -54.70 -2.60
C THR A 944 8.78 -55.20 -3.26
N ALA A 945 9.09 -54.62 -4.42
CA ALA A 945 10.37 -54.76 -5.09
C ALA A 945 10.78 -53.38 -5.62
N ALA A 946 12.07 -53.09 -5.65
CA ALA A 946 12.61 -51.85 -6.19
C ALA A 946 13.73 -52.08 -7.20
N GLY A 947 13.83 -51.18 -8.16
CA GLY A 947 14.98 -51.05 -9.03
C GLY A 947 15.65 -49.71 -8.81
N LEU A 948 16.97 -49.71 -8.79
CA LEU A 948 17.81 -48.52 -8.62
C LEU A 948 18.65 -48.28 -9.86
N MET A 949 18.79 -47.01 -10.23
CA MET A 949 19.74 -46.55 -11.24
C MET A 949 20.60 -45.43 -10.62
N GLY A 950 21.92 -45.57 -10.69
CA GLY A 950 22.86 -44.50 -10.33
C GLY A 950 22.78 -43.35 -11.33
N VAL A 951 22.72 -42.12 -10.82
CA VAL A 951 22.55 -40.91 -11.64
C VAL A 951 23.82 -40.08 -11.59
N HIS A 952 24.51 -40.03 -12.73
CA HIS A 952 25.77 -39.30 -12.93
C HIS A 952 25.56 -37.98 -13.71
N ASP A 953 24.41 -37.88 -14.36
CA ASP A 953 23.88 -36.73 -15.08
C ASP A 953 22.35 -36.87 -15.06
N ALA A 954 21.63 -35.87 -14.52
CA ALA A 954 20.17 -35.90 -14.47
C ALA A 954 19.51 -35.04 -15.56
N LEU A 955 20.17 -34.79 -16.71
CA LEU A 955 19.57 -34.08 -17.84
C LEU A 955 18.45 -34.88 -18.52
N ASP A 956 18.52 -36.21 -18.53
CA ASP A 956 17.49 -37.09 -19.13
C ASP A 956 16.95 -38.15 -18.14
N PRO A 957 16.33 -37.74 -17.01
CA PRO A 957 15.86 -38.64 -15.96
C PRO A 957 14.79 -39.64 -16.44
N GLU A 958 14.14 -39.37 -17.57
CA GLU A 958 13.29 -40.29 -18.32
C GLU A 958 13.99 -41.63 -18.56
N THR A 959 15.19 -41.60 -19.15
CA THR A 959 16.00 -42.80 -19.43
C THR A 959 16.50 -43.48 -18.15
N TYR A 960 16.88 -42.71 -17.12
CA TYR A 960 17.27 -43.26 -15.82
C TYR A 960 16.09 -43.97 -15.13
N TYR A 961 14.88 -43.42 -15.24
CA TYR A 961 13.66 -44.03 -14.72
C TYR A 961 13.29 -45.32 -15.46
N ASP A 962 13.36 -45.36 -16.79
CA ASP A 962 13.00 -46.58 -17.52
C ASP A 962 14.00 -47.71 -17.24
N ASN A 963 15.29 -47.39 -17.06
CA ASN A 963 16.31 -48.33 -16.58
C ASN A 963 16.04 -48.80 -15.14
N ALA A 964 15.69 -47.90 -14.22
CA ALA A 964 15.30 -48.26 -12.85
C ALA A 964 14.03 -49.14 -12.82
N ASN A 965 13.03 -48.85 -13.66
CA ASN A 965 11.81 -49.64 -13.76
C ASN A 965 12.06 -51.04 -14.38
N ALA A 966 12.98 -51.15 -15.34
CA ALA A 966 13.46 -52.44 -15.84
C ALA A 966 14.20 -53.25 -14.77
N ALA A 967 15.03 -52.60 -13.93
CA ALA A 967 15.64 -53.24 -12.76
C ALA A 967 14.60 -53.67 -11.71
N CYS A 968 13.57 -52.86 -11.47
CA CYS A 968 12.48 -53.19 -10.55
C CYS A 968 11.70 -54.43 -11.00
N THR A 969 11.49 -54.55 -12.31
CA THR A 969 10.82 -55.72 -12.91
C THR A 969 11.66 -56.98 -12.71
N ARG A 970 12.99 -56.89 -12.93
CA ARG A 970 13.93 -58.00 -12.63
C ARG A 970 13.94 -58.36 -11.14
N ALA A 971 13.91 -57.39 -10.23
CA ALA A 971 13.85 -57.63 -8.79
C ALA A 971 12.63 -58.47 -8.39
N ARG A 972 11.45 -58.08 -8.89
CA ARG A 972 10.20 -58.82 -8.68
C ARG A 972 10.27 -60.25 -9.22
N GLU A 973 10.83 -60.45 -10.41
CA GLU A 973 10.96 -61.77 -11.05
C GLU A 973 12.00 -62.69 -10.37
N SER A 974 13.10 -62.13 -9.86
CA SER A 974 14.11 -62.89 -9.11
C SER A 974 13.73 -63.15 -7.65
N GLY A 975 12.71 -62.46 -7.13
CA GLY A 975 12.36 -62.44 -5.71
C GLY A 975 13.32 -61.62 -4.84
N SER A 976 14.20 -60.81 -5.46
CA SER A 976 15.10 -59.88 -4.78
C SER A 976 14.34 -58.61 -4.38
N ALA A 977 14.62 -58.06 -3.19
CA ALA A 977 13.97 -56.84 -2.74
C ALA A 977 14.40 -55.60 -3.54
N VAL A 978 15.70 -55.48 -3.84
CA VAL A 978 16.29 -54.38 -4.62
C VAL A 978 17.22 -54.95 -5.69
N VAL A 979 17.26 -54.35 -6.88
CA VAL A 979 18.21 -54.68 -7.96
C VAL A 979 18.75 -53.41 -8.62
N ALA A 980 20.07 -53.37 -8.85
CA ALA A 980 20.73 -52.33 -9.65
C ALA A 980 20.46 -52.48 -11.16
N PHE A 981 20.31 -51.37 -11.87
CA PHE A 981 20.65 -51.30 -13.28
C PHE A 981 22.13 -50.95 -13.43
N ASP A 982 22.91 -51.92 -13.89
CA ASP A 982 24.37 -51.77 -14.06
C ASP A 982 24.69 -51.43 -15.52
N ARG A 983 25.28 -50.27 -15.74
CA ARG A 983 25.96 -49.88 -16.99
C ARG A 983 27.43 -49.73 -16.64
N GLU A 984 28.25 -50.62 -17.20
CA GLU A 984 29.68 -50.79 -16.90
C GLU A 984 30.43 -49.50 -16.54
N THR A 985 30.91 -49.46 -15.29
CA THR A 985 32.09 -48.74 -14.76
C THR A 985 32.47 -47.37 -15.33
N THR A 986 32.48 -46.34 -14.47
CA THR A 986 33.59 -45.36 -14.47
C THR A 986 33.67 -44.50 -13.20
N ASP A 987 34.87 -44.35 -12.63
CA ASP A 987 35.28 -43.29 -11.69
C ASP A 987 35.33 -41.88 -12.34
N GLY A 988 34.44 -41.61 -13.30
CA GLY A 988 34.59 -40.52 -14.26
C GLY A 988 34.15 -39.14 -13.77
N GLY A 989 33.46 -39.04 -12.63
CA GLY A 989 32.71 -37.83 -12.24
C GLY A 989 33.55 -36.55 -12.13
N VAL A 990 34.73 -36.62 -11.51
CA VAL A 990 35.63 -35.48 -11.32
C VAL A 990 36.38 -35.14 -12.60
N GLN A 991 36.84 -36.17 -13.33
CA GLN A 991 37.65 -36.01 -14.53
C GLN A 991 36.81 -35.49 -15.71
N ALA A 992 35.58 -36.00 -15.88
CA ALA A 992 34.61 -35.48 -16.85
C ALA A 992 34.20 -34.03 -16.56
N LEU A 993 34.09 -33.62 -15.28
CA LEU A 993 33.83 -32.23 -14.91
C LEU A 993 35.00 -31.29 -15.27
N ALA A 994 36.24 -31.74 -15.04
CA ALA A 994 37.44 -31.01 -15.43
C ALA A 994 37.55 -30.87 -16.96
N ASP A 995 37.29 -31.96 -17.70
CA ASP A 995 37.26 -31.96 -19.16
C ASP A 995 36.14 -31.06 -19.70
N GLN A 996 34.94 -31.10 -19.12
CA GLN A 996 33.82 -30.20 -19.44
C GLN A 996 34.17 -28.73 -19.18
N ALA A 997 34.82 -28.41 -18.06
CA ALA A 997 35.26 -27.06 -17.74
C ALA A 997 36.36 -26.54 -18.67
N HIS A 998 37.33 -27.40 -19.02
CA HIS A 998 38.36 -27.07 -20.00
C HIS A 998 37.75 -26.83 -21.38
N ARG A 999 36.78 -27.66 -21.77
CA ARG A 999 36.06 -27.57 -23.05
C ARG A 999 35.18 -26.33 -23.18
N LEU A 1000 34.44 -25.95 -22.12
CA LEU A 1000 33.71 -24.68 -22.07
C LEU A 1000 34.66 -23.47 -22.20
N THR A 1001 35.82 -23.53 -21.54
CA THR A 1001 36.86 -22.49 -21.64
C THR A 1001 37.41 -22.38 -23.07
N ALA A 1002 37.63 -23.51 -23.74
CA ALA A 1002 38.08 -23.54 -25.13
C ALA A 1002 37.05 -22.88 -26.05
N ILE A 1003 35.78 -23.32 -26.01
CA ILE A 1003 34.69 -22.80 -26.87
C ILE A 1003 34.51 -21.28 -26.73
N LEU A 1004 34.55 -20.77 -25.49
CA LEU A 1004 34.46 -19.32 -25.23
C LEU A 1004 35.69 -18.53 -25.71
N ALA A 1005 36.85 -19.17 -25.88
CA ALA A 1005 38.08 -18.55 -26.35
C ALA A 1005 38.32 -18.71 -27.87
N SER A 1006 37.73 -19.73 -28.52
CA SER A 1006 38.00 -20.09 -29.91
C SER A 1006 37.00 -19.53 -30.94
N ASN A 1007 36.02 -18.71 -30.50
CA ASN A 1007 34.91 -18.22 -31.35
C ASN A 1007 34.06 -19.35 -31.98
N GLU A 1008 33.95 -20.52 -31.32
CA GLU A 1008 33.10 -21.66 -31.75
C GLU A 1008 31.61 -21.49 -31.41
N LEU A 1009 31.13 -20.25 -31.28
CA LEU A 1009 29.73 -19.90 -31.02
C LEU A 1009 29.20 -19.05 -32.18
N SER A 1010 27.99 -19.37 -32.64
CA SER A 1010 27.21 -18.57 -33.57
C SER A 1010 25.80 -18.34 -33.02
N LEU A 1011 25.06 -17.44 -33.67
CA LEU A 1011 23.70 -17.09 -33.29
C LEU A 1011 22.76 -17.45 -34.43
N ASN A 1012 21.69 -18.17 -34.10
CA ASN A 1012 20.50 -18.27 -34.95
C ASN A 1012 19.45 -17.26 -34.46
N CYS A 1013 18.42 -17.05 -35.26
CA CYS A 1013 17.25 -16.26 -34.96
C CYS A 1013 15.98 -16.99 -35.44
N GLN A 1014 14.84 -16.80 -34.77
CA GLN A 1014 13.55 -17.37 -35.15
C GLN A 1014 12.45 -16.30 -35.09
N PRO A 1015 11.58 -16.15 -36.11
CA PRO A 1015 10.56 -15.11 -36.12
C PRO A 1015 9.42 -15.38 -35.14
N VAL A 1016 8.97 -14.32 -34.48
CA VAL A 1016 7.71 -14.27 -33.70
C VAL A 1016 6.73 -13.36 -34.45
N VAL A 1017 5.56 -13.87 -34.82
CA VAL A 1017 4.56 -13.15 -35.64
C VAL A 1017 3.26 -12.95 -34.87
N SER A 1018 2.49 -11.91 -35.19
CA SER A 1018 1.12 -11.77 -34.65
C SER A 1018 0.13 -12.59 -35.48
N ILE A 1019 -0.84 -13.25 -34.83
CA ILE A 1019 -1.90 -13.99 -35.55
C ILE A 1019 -2.80 -13.03 -36.34
N GLY A 1020 -3.02 -11.81 -35.83
CA GLY A 1020 -3.95 -10.83 -36.39
C GLY A 1020 -3.38 -9.91 -37.47
N ASP A 1021 -2.08 -9.99 -37.79
CA ASP A 1021 -1.43 -9.08 -38.75
C ASP A 1021 -1.29 -9.73 -40.15
N PRO A 1022 -2.08 -9.31 -41.15
CA PRO A 1022 -2.03 -9.89 -42.49
C PRO A 1022 -0.76 -9.54 -43.28
N THR A 1023 0.11 -8.67 -42.77
CA THR A 1023 1.41 -8.37 -43.40
C THR A 1023 2.43 -9.50 -43.21
N GLY A 1024 2.24 -10.36 -42.19
CA GLY A 1024 3.17 -11.43 -41.85
C GLY A 1024 4.56 -10.95 -41.38
N ILE A 1025 4.73 -9.66 -41.08
CA ILE A 1025 6.01 -9.10 -40.64
C ILE A 1025 6.29 -9.55 -39.19
N PRO A 1026 7.47 -10.14 -38.89
CA PRO A 1026 7.81 -10.53 -37.53
C PRO A 1026 7.87 -9.34 -36.57
N LEU A 1027 7.16 -9.47 -35.44
CA LEU A 1027 7.12 -8.48 -34.37
C LEU A 1027 8.49 -8.34 -33.68
N TYR A 1028 9.24 -9.45 -33.62
CA TYR A 1028 10.66 -9.55 -33.29
C TYR A 1028 11.19 -10.92 -33.72
N HIS A 1029 12.49 -11.16 -33.59
CA HIS A 1029 13.08 -12.49 -33.73
C HIS A 1029 13.76 -12.92 -32.43
N GLU A 1030 13.49 -14.12 -31.93
CA GLU A 1030 14.21 -14.71 -30.80
C GLU A 1030 15.61 -15.18 -31.24
N VAL A 1031 16.64 -14.72 -30.54
CA VAL A 1031 18.05 -15.09 -30.78
C VAL A 1031 18.39 -16.35 -29.97
N LEU A 1032 18.90 -17.35 -30.68
CA LEU A 1032 19.17 -18.69 -30.17
C LEU A 1032 20.64 -19.05 -30.32
N LEU A 1033 21.29 -19.49 -29.24
CA LEU A 1033 22.70 -19.89 -29.27
C LEU A 1033 22.91 -21.19 -30.07
N HIS A 1034 23.89 -21.17 -30.99
CA HIS A 1034 24.26 -22.34 -31.78
C HIS A 1034 25.80 -22.55 -31.74
N PRO A 1035 26.31 -23.62 -31.10
CA PRO A 1035 27.75 -23.87 -31.09
C PRO A 1035 28.26 -24.46 -32.43
N ASP A 1036 29.06 -23.71 -33.20
CA ASP A 1036 29.75 -24.15 -34.44
C ASP A 1036 30.99 -25.01 -34.11
N THR A 1037 30.75 -26.13 -33.42
CA THR A 1037 31.80 -27.10 -33.08
C THR A 1037 32.21 -27.92 -34.30
N ARG A 1038 33.31 -27.51 -34.94
CA ARG A 1038 33.86 -28.19 -36.14
C ARG A 1038 34.63 -29.46 -35.77
N GLY A 1039 33.93 -30.59 -35.69
CA GLY A 1039 34.57 -31.90 -35.54
C GLY A 1039 33.64 -33.03 -35.14
N ALA A 1040 34.24 -34.17 -34.76
CA ALA A 1040 33.54 -35.39 -34.36
C ALA A 1040 32.86 -35.32 -32.96
N GLN A 1041 33.00 -34.20 -32.25
CA GLN A 1041 32.35 -33.96 -30.96
C GLN A 1041 31.46 -32.71 -31.04
N ARG A 1042 30.25 -32.84 -31.58
CA ARG A 1042 29.25 -31.77 -31.42
C ARG A 1042 28.74 -31.74 -29.98
N ILE A 1043 28.60 -30.55 -29.39
CA ILE A 1043 27.85 -30.34 -28.14
C ILE A 1043 26.48 -29.79 -28.52
N ALA A 1044 25.40 -30.32 -27.96
CA ALA A 1044 24.09 -29.70 -28.13
C ALA A 1044 24.00 -28.43 -27.27
N THR A 1045 23.32 -27.37 -27.74
CA THR A 1045 23.16 -26.11 -26.99
C THR A 1045 22.68 -26.34 -25.56
N ARG A 1046 21.75 -27.30 -25.36
CA ARG A 1046 21.24 -27.71 -24.04
C ARG A 1046 22.35 -28.18 -23.10
N ASP A 1047 23.26 -29.02 -23.58
CA ASP A 1047 24.36 -29.57 -22.78
C ASP A 1047 25.40 -28.50 -22.47
N LEU A 1048 25.65 -27.58 -23.42
CA LEU A 1048 26.54 -26.44 -23.21
C LEU A 1048 26.01 -25.51 -22.11
N ILE A 1049 24.71 -25.16 -22.16
CA ILE A 1049 24.03 -24.35 -21.15
C ILE A 1049 24.10 -25.04 -19.79
N ALA A 1050 23.70 -26.31 -19.70
CA ALA A 1050 23.72 -27.07 -18.45
C ALA A 1050 25.12 -27.18 -17.82
N VAL A 1051 26.16 -27.38 -18.64
CA VAL A 1051 27.56 -27.37 -18.16
C VAL A 1051 27.96 -25.97 -17.67
N ALA A 1052 27.59 -24.91 -18.39
CA ALA A 1052 27.89 -23.54 -17.98
C ALA A 1052 27.15 -23.14 -16.70
N GLU A 1053 25.90 -23.54 -16.51
CA GLU A 1053 25.14 -23.35 -15.27
C GLU A 1053 25.77 -24.10 -14.09
N ARG A 1054 26.12 -25.39 -14.28
CA ARG A 1054 26.80 -26.23 -13.29
C ARG A 1054 28.13 -25.63 -12.84
N LEU A 1055 28.86 -25.01 -13.76
CA LEU A 1055 30.15 -24.35 -13.51
C LEU A 1055 30.03 -22.88 -13.05
N GLN A 1056 28.81 -22.33 -12.95
CA GLN A 1056 28.54 -20.92 -12.63
C GLN A 1056 29.16 -19.92 -13.64
N ARG A 1057 29.19 -20.32 -14.92
CA ARG A 1057 29.77 -19.57 -16.05
C ARG A 1057 28.76 -19.21 -17.15
N ILE A 1058 27.46 -19.49 -16.95
CA ILE A 1058 26.41 -19.14 -17.92
C ILE A 1058 26.38 -17.62 -18.21
N THR A 1059 26.73 -16.77 -17.24
CA THR A 1059 26.87 -15.32 -17.45
C THR A 1059 27.98 -14.93 -18.44
N GLU A 1060 28.99 -15.78 -18.69
CA GLU A 1060 29.96 -15.56 -19.76
C GLU A 1060 29.34 -15.81 -21.14
N ILE A 1061 28.45 -16.79 -21.25
CA ILE A 1061 27.68 -17.08 -22.47
C ILE A 1061 26.67 -15.95 -22.72
N ASP A 1062 25.84 -15.59 -21.74
CA ASP A 1062 24.85 -14.51 -21.88
C ASP A 1062 25.53 -13.19 -22.29
N ARG A 1063 26.71 -12.90 -21.71
CA ARG A 1063 27.52 -11.73 -22.07
C ARG A 1063 28.07 -11.81 -23.50
N TRP A 1064 28.49 -12.99 -23.94
CA TRP A 1064 28.93 -13.21 -25.32
C TRP A 1064 27.75 -13.02 -26.30
N VAL A 1065 26.58 -13.63 -26.03
CA VAL A 1065 25.37 -13.52 -26.87
C VAL A 1065 24.93 -12.05 -26.99
N VAL A 1066 24.74 -11.36 -25.85
CA VAL A 1066 24.36 -9.95 -25.83
C VAL A 1066 25.36 -9.10 -26.61
N LYS A 1067 26.66 -9.27 -26.38
CA LYS A 1067 27.69 -8.50 -27.09
C LYS A 1067 27.64 -8.72 -28.60
N SER A 1068 27.46 -9.98 -29.04
CA SER A 1068 27.35 -10.33 -30.45
C SER A 1068 26.09 -9.75 -31.10
N VAL A 1069 24.94 -9.77 -30.42
CA VAL A 1069 23.69 -9.13 -30.89
C VAL A 1069 23.86 -7.62 -31.02
N LEU A 1070 24.36 -6.94 -29.98
CA LEU A 1070 24.57 -5.49 -30.00
C LEU A 1070 25.58 -5.08 -31.07
N GLN A 1071 26.63 -5.86 -31.28
CA GLN A 1071 27.61 -5.62 -32.35
C GLN A 1071 26.96 -5.78 -33.73
N TRP A 1072 26.20 -6.85 -33.96
CA TRP A 1072 25.48 -7.06 -35.22
C TRP A 1072 24.52 -5.90 -35.53
N MET A 1073 23.82 -5.38 -34.52
CA MET A 1073 22.92 -4.22 -34.67
C MET A 1073 23.65 -2.93 -35.07
N ARG A 1074 24.86 -2.71 -34.53
CA ARG A 1074 25.73 -1.56 -34.90
C ARG A 1074 26.28 -1.67 -36.31
N ASP A 1075 26.61 -2.89 -36.73
CA ASP A 1075 27.15 -3.16 -38.07
C ASP A 1075 26.05 -3.10 -39.16
N HIS A 1076 24.77 -3.29 -38.79
CA HIS A 1076 23.61 -3.28 -39.70
C HIS A 1076 22.50 -2.31 -39.22
N PRO A 1077 22.76 -0.98 -39.15
CA PRO A 1077 21.82 -0.03 -38.54
C PRO A 1077 20.54 0.16 -39.37
N GLU A 1078 20.63 0.23 -40.70
CA GLU A 1078 19.46 0.34 -41.58
C GLU A 1078 18.54 -0.88 -41.45
N ARG A 1079 19.13 -2.07 -41.29
CA ARG A 1079 18.39 -3.32 -41.15
C ARG A 1079 17.75 -3.44 -39.77
N THR A 1080 18.48 -3.06 -38.72
CA THR A 1080 17.98 -2.95 -37.35
C THR A 1080 16.79 -1.98 -37.24
N ALA A 1081 16.78 -0.89 -38.01
CA ALA A 1081 15.63 0.02 -38.07
C ALA A 1081 14.37 -0.64 -38.67
N GLN A 1082 14.53 -1.51 -39.66
CA GLN A 1082 13.44 -2.24 -40.34
C GLN A 1082 12.87 -3.42 -39.52
N LEU A 1083 13.70 -4.10 -38.72
CA LEU A 1083 13.27 -5.24 -37.89
C LEU A 1083 12.33 -4.79 -36.75
N GLY A 1084 11.33 -5.61 -36.42
CA GLY A 1084 10.47 -5.35 -35.24
C GLY A 1084 11.21 -5.41 -33.89
N GLY A 1085 12.30 -6.19 -33.83
CA GLY A 1085 13.22 -6.30 -32.71
C GLY A 1085 14.02 -7.60 -32.72
N LEU A 1086 14.98 -7.72 -31.82
CA LEU A 1086 15.71 -8.94 -31.48
C LEU A 1086 15.50 -9.26 -30.00
N SER A 1087 15.17 -10.51 -29.70
CA SER A 1087 14.92 -10.99 -28.35
C SER A 1087 16.05 -11.88 -27.85
N VAL A 1088 16.51 -11.69 -26.62
CA VAL A 1088 17.65 -12.41 -26.04
C VAL A 1088 17.27 -13.04 -24.71
N ASN A 1089 17.42 -14.35 -24.63
CA ASN A 1089 17.27 -15.12 -23.38
C ASN A 1089 18.38 -14.75 -22.37
N LEU A 1090 18.01 -14.56 -21.11
CA LEU A 1090 18.92 -14.29 -20.00
C LEU A 1090 18.70 -15.26 -18.84
N SER A 1091 19.78 -15.87 -18.34
CA SER A 1091 19.71 -16.77 -17.17
C SER A 1091 19.52 -16.02 -15.85
N ALA A 1092 18.94 -16.68 -14.83
CA ALA A 1092 18.87 -16.17 -13.46
C ALA A 1092 20.23 -15.62 -12.95
N GLN A 1093 21.33 -16.32 -13.25
CA GLN A 1093 22.67 -15.92 -12.79
C GLN A 1093 23.11 -14.58 -13.39
N SER A 1094 22.67 -14.26 -14.61
CA SER A 1094 22.98 -12.97 -15.26
C SER A 1094 22.04 -11.86 -14.80
N VAL A 1095 20.74 -12.14 -14.69
CA VAL A 1095 19.72 -11.19 -14.23
C VAL A 1095 19.97 -10.73 -12.78
N THR A 1096 20.48 -11.62 -11.93
CA THR A 1096 20.83 -11.31 -10.53
C THR A 1096 22.24 -10.73 -10.34
N ASN A 1097 23.07 -10.62 -11.39
CA ASN A 1097 24.47 -10.22 -11.29
C ASN A 1097 24.67 -8.70 -11.57
N PRO A 1098 25.07 -7.89 -10.56
CA PRO A 1098 25.26 -6.45 -10.74
C PRO A 1098 26.37 -6.07 -11.73
N VAL A 1099 27.36 -6.95 -11.96
CA VAL A 1099 28.42 -6.73 -12.95
C VAL A 1099 27.88 -6.89 -14.37
N PHE A 1100 26.97 -7.84 -14.58
CA PHE A 1100 26.30 -8.04 -15.86
C PHE A 1100 25.35 -6.88 -16.19
N LEU A 1101 24.57 -6.41 -15.20
CA LEU A 1101 23.74 -5.21 -15.36
C LEU A 1101 24.58 -3.96 -15.68
N LYS A 1102 25.70 -3.74 -14.97
CA LYS A 1102 26.62 -2.61 -15.27
C LYS A 1102 27.20 -2.69 -16.68
N PHE A 1103 27.50 -3.89 -17.18
CA PHE A 1103 27.94 -4.10 -18.57
C PHE A 1103 26.83 -3.71 -19.57
N LEU A 1104 25.60 -4.21 -19.38
CA LEU A 1104 24.47 -3.87 -20.26
C LEU A 1104 24.16 -2.37 -20.27
N LEU A 1105 24.14 -1.72 -19.09
CA LEU A 1105 23.93 -0.28 -19.00
C LEU A 1105 25.05 0.52 -19.67
N ALA A 1106 26.30 0.07 -19.58
CA ALA A 1106 27.42 0.71 -20.27
C ALA A 1106 27.34 0.58 -21.80
N GLU A 1107 26.84 -0.55 -22.32
CA GLU A 1107 26.60 -0.72 -23.77
C GLU A 1107 25.41 0.14 -24.24
N LEU A 1108 24.31 0.20 -23.49
CA LEU A 1108 23.12 0.99 -23.83
C LEU A 1108 23.34 2.51 -23.69
N ALA A 1109 24.14 2.94 -22.72
CA ALA A 1109 24.47 4.35 -22.50
C ALA A 1109 25.27 5.00 -23.65
N ARG A 1110 25.77 4.20 -24.60
CA ARG A 1110 26.40 4.69 -25.84
C ARG A 1110 25.41 5.41 -26.76
N GLY A 1111 24.12 5.10 -26.66
CA GLY A 1111 23.06 5.70 -27.48
C GLY A 1111 23.11 5.33 -28.97
N ASP A 1112 23.93 4.33 -29.34
CA ASP A 1112 24.10 3.87 -30.72
C ASP A 1112 23.04 2.83 -31.17
N ILE A 1113 22.23 2.33 -30.23
CA ILE A 1113 21.18 1.33 -30.45
C ILE A 1113 19.89 1.81 -29.76
N SER A 1114 18.75 1.75 -30.45
CA SER A 1114 17.44 1.97 -29.82
C SER A 1114 17.07 0.76 -28.96
N GLY A 1115 16.92 0.97 -27.64
CA GLY A 1115 16.53 -0.09 -26.72
C GLY A 1115 15.16 -0.69 -27.04
N GLU A 1116 14.24 0.03 -27.70
CA GLU A 1116 12.95 -0.50 -28.13
C GLU A 1116 13.10 -1.70 -29.09
N LYS A 1117 14.22 -1.81 -29.81
CA LYS A 1117 14.54 -2.95 -30.69
C LYS A 1117 15.10 -4.16 -29.93
N LEU A 1118 15.40 -4.03 -28.64
CA LEU A 1118 15.87 -5.12 -27.77
C LEU A 1118 14.74 -5.60 -26.88
N VAL A 1119 14.49 -6.91 -26.94
CA VAL A 1119 13.63 -7.64 -26.01
C VAL A 1119 14.52 -8.56 -25.19
N PHE A 1120 14.26 -8.69 -23.89
CA PHE A 1120 14.96 -9.67 -23.04
C PHE A 1120 13.95 -10.67 -22.49
N GLU A 1121 14.27 -11.96 -22.60
CA GLU A 1121 13.42 -13.06 -22.12
C GLU A 1121 14.01 -13.63 -20.83
N ILE A 1122 13.16 -13.82 -19.83
CA ILE A 1122 13.51 -14.35 -18.50
C ILE A 1122 12.46 -15.41 -18.15
N SER A 1123 12.88 -16.59 -17.67
CA SER A 1123 11.94 -17.66 -17.34
C SER A 1123 11.08 -17.32 -16.11
N GLU A 1124 9.88 -17.92 -16.01
CA GLU A 1124 8.98 -17.79 -14.85
C GLU A 1124 9.67 -18.21 -13.54
N ALA A 1125 10.56 -19.22 -13.61
CA ALA A 1125 11.32 -19.71 -12.47
C ALA A 1125 12.38 -18.71 -12.00
N ASP A 1126 13.17 -18.16 -12.93
CA ASP A 1126 14.24 -17.21 -12.64
C ASP A 1126 13.69 -15.90 -12.07
N ALA A 1127 12.60 -15.40 -12.67
CA ALA A 1127 11.87 -14.22 -12.22
C ALA A 1127 11.19 -14.41 -10.84
N ALA A 1128 11.00 -15.66 -10.39
CA ALA A 1128 10.47 -15.98 -9.08
C ALA A 1128 11.57 -16.15 -8.02
N GLU A 1129 12.73 -16.72 -8.36
CA GLU A 1129 13.84 -16.99 -7.43
C GLU A 1129 14.61 -15.71 -7.06
N GLY A 1130 14.82 -14.79 -8.02
CA GLY A 1130 15.50 -13.50 -7.82
C GLY A 1130 14.59 -12.28 -8.03
N HIS A 1131 13.34 -12.33 -7.54
CA HIS A 1131 12.25 -11.44 -7.95
C HIS A 1131 12.57 -9.93 -7.97
N ALA A 1132 13.24 -9.41 -6.95
CA ALA A 1132 13.50 -7.97 -6.84
C ALA A 1132 14.70 -7.49 -7.64
N GLN A 1133 15.76 -8.30 -7.69
CA GLN A 1133 16.95 -8.12 -8.52
C GLN A 1133 16.51 -8.10 -9.99
N THR A 1134 15.65 -9.06 -10.35
CA THR A 1134 14.97 -9.10 -11.65
C THR A 1134 14.18 -7.82 -11.92
N GLN A 1135 13.35 -7.34 -10.98
CA GLN A 1135 12.63 -6.07 -11.17
C GLN A 1135 13.54 -4.84 -11.26
N LEU A 1136 14.66 -4.80 -10.54
CA LEU A 1136 15.64 -3.71 -10.64
C LEU A 1136 16.35 -3.76 -11.99
N PHE A 1137 16.82 -4.94 -12.40
CA PHE A 1137 17.43 -5.23 -13.68
C PHE A 1137 16.52 -4.79 -14.83
N MET A 1138 15.28 -5.30 -14.87
CA MET A 1138 14.27 -4.92 -15.86
C MET A 1138 14.06 -3.40 -15.90
N ARG A 1139 13.82 -2.78 -14.74
CA ARG A 1139 13.51 -1.34 -14.63
C ARG A 1139 14.66 -0.44 -15.11
N GLN A 1140 15.91 -0.82 -14.83
CA GLN A 1140 17.06 -0.04 -15.29
C GLN A 1140 17.20 -0.13 -16.82
N LEU A 1141 17.00 -1.30 -17.42
CA LEU A 1141 17.07 -1.47 -18.88
C LEU A 1141 15.85 -0.86 -19.60
N GLN A 1142 14.67 -0.89 -18.98
CA GLN A 1142 13.46 -0.20 -19.45
C GLN A 1142 13.61 1.32 -19.52
N ARG A 1143 14.46 1.94 -18.68
CA ARG A 1143 14.79 3.37 -18.80
C ARG A 1143 15.51 3.71 -20.11
N HIS A 1144 16.13 2.73 -20.75
CA HIS A 1144 16.74 2.83 -22.09
C HIS A 1144 15.78 2.35 -23.21
N GLY A 1145 14.52 2.03 -22.88
CA GLY A 1145 13.50 1.56 -23.83
C GLY A 1145 13.47 0.05 -24.06
N CYS A 1146 14.28 -0.75 -23.35
CA CYS A 1146 14.31 -2.20 -23.54
C CYS A 1146 12.99 -2.86 -23.11
N ARG A 1147 12.51 -3.79 -23.92
CA ARG A 1147 11.27 -4.56 -23.70
C ARG A 1147 11.55 -5.89 -23.01
N PHE A 1148 10.54 -6.49 -22.38
CA PHE A 1148 10.69 -7.74 -21.63
C PHE A 1148 9.60 -8.78 -21.91
N THR A 1149 10.04 -10.03 -22.07
CA THR A 1149 9.22 -11.24 -22.15
C THR A 1149 9.41 -12.06 -20.88
N LEU A 1150 8.30 -12.55 -20.30
CA LEU A 1150 8.36 -13.62 -19.31
C LEU A 1150 8.10 -14.96 -20.01
N ASP A 1151 9.09 -15.87 -20.02
CA ASP A 1151 9.04 -17.17 -20.71
C ASP A 1151 8.71 -18.33 -19.77
N GLU A 1152 8.41 -19.51 -20.32
CA GLU A 1152 7.97 -20.73 -19.62
C GLU A 1152 6.73 -20.54 -18.73
N PHE A 1153 5.88 -19.55 -19.06
CA PHE A 1153 4.77 -19.16 -18.19
C PHE A 1153 3.66 -20.22 -18.16
N GLY A 1154 3.15 -20.46 -16.94
CA GLY A 1154 2.01 -21.35 -16.68
C GLY A 1154 2.40 -22.67 -16.01
N THR A 1155 3.68 -22.85 -15.69
CA THR A 1155 4.19 -24.09 -15.09
C THR A 1155 4.70 -23.90 -13.65
N GLY A 1156 4.73 -22.66 -13.16
CA GLY A 1156 5.40 -22.26 -11.93
C GLY A 1156 4.49 -21.59 -10.89
N ALA A 1157 5.13 -20.83 -10.00
CA ALA A 1157 4.56 -20.32 -8.76
C ALA A 1157 4.43 -18.78 -8.73
N SER A 1158 4.44 -18.10 -9.88
CA SER A 1158 4.29 -16.65 -9.96
C SER A 1158 2.89 -16.21 -9.53
N SER A 1159 2.82 -15.36 -8.52
CA SER A 1159 1.55 -14.74 -8.11
C SER A 1159 1.25 -13.53 -8.99
N TYR A 1160 -0.01 -13.31 -9.30
CA TYR A 1160 -0.50 -12.13 -10.05
C TYR A 1160 0.07 -10.80 -9.53
N THR A 1161 0.23 -10.63 -8.21
CA THR A 1161 0.84 -9.44 -7.58
C THR A 1161 2.30 -9.20 -8.03
N ARG A 1162 3.06 -10.27 -8.28
CA ARG A 1162 4.43 -10.21 -8.80
C ARG A 1162 4.46 -9.82 -10.28
N LEU A 1163 3.51 -10.32 -11.07
CA LEU A 1163 3.36 -9.94 -12.48
C LEU A 1163 2.95 -8.48 -12.63
N LYS A 1164 2.00 -7.99 -11.82
CA LYS A 1164 1.54 -6.58 -11.87
C LYS A 1164 2.65 -5.56 -11.57
N SER A 1165 3.64 -5.93 -10.77
CA SER A 1165 4.79 -5.07 -10.44
C SER A 1165 5.95 -5.18 -11.45
N MET A 1166 5.92 -6.19 -12.33
CA MET A 1166 6.80 -6.34 -13.49
C MET A 1166 6.14 -5.70 -14.72
N LYS A 1167 6.71 -4.62 -15.25
CA LYS A 1167 6.25 -4.02 -16.51
C LYS A 1167 6.65 -4.91 -17.69
N LEU A 1168 5.90 -5.97 -17.96
CA LEU A 1168 6.14 -6.87 -19.08
C LEU A 1168 5.54 -6.31 -20.37
N ASP A 1169 6.16 -6.61 -21.51
CA ASP A 1169 5.61 -6.35 -22.85
C ASP A 1169 4.94 -7.63 -23.39
N PHE A 1170 5.58 -8.76 -23.12
CA PHE A 1170 5.17 -10.08 -23.59
C PHE A 1170 5.13 -11.11 -22.45
N LEU A 1171 4.24 -12.08 -22.61
CA LEU A 1171 4.13 -13.25 -21.76
C LEU A 1171 4.05 -14.48 -22.67
N LYS A 1172 5.10 -15.31 -22.62
CA LYS A 1172 5.32 -16.44 -23.53
C LYS A 1172 4.93 -17.73 -22.81
N ILE A 1173 4.00 -18.45 -23.43
CA ILE A 1173 3.32 -19.62 -22.88
C ILE A 1173 4.24 -20.83 -23.05
N ASP A 1174 4.41 -21.61 -21.98
CA ASP A 1174 5.25 -22.79 -22.01
C ASP A 1174 4.80 -23.79 -23.10
N HIS A 1175 5.76 -24.21 -23.91
CA HIS A 1175 5.60 -25.19 -24.99
C HIS A 1175 4.90 -26.49 -24.55
N ALA A 1176 5.00 -26.89 -23.28
CA ALA A 1176 4.32 -28.04 -22.71
C ALA A 1176 2.80 -27.95 -22.79
N LEU A 1177 2.25 -26.74 -22.63
CA LEU A 1177 0.82 -26.47 -22.67
C LEU A 1177 0.34 -26.41 -24.13
N VAL A 1178 1.13 -25.77 -25.01
CA VAL A 1178 0.80 -25.60 -26.43
C VAL A 1178 0.74 -26.96 -27.16
N ARG A 1179 1.65 -27.90 -26.86
CA ARG A 1179 1.67 -29.23 -27.51
C ARG A 1179 0.45 -30.11 -27.25
N GLU A 1180 -0.28 -29.89 -26.15
CA GLU A 1180 -1.42 -30.72 -25.75
C GLU A 1180 -2.78 -30.00 -25.94
N LEU A 1181 -2.80 -28.87 -26.66
CA LEU A 1181 -4.01 -28.05 -26.87
C LEU A 1181 -5.17 -28.79 -27.57
N GLY A 1182 -4.89 -29.82 -28.38
CA GLY A 1182 -5.90 -30.66 -29.03
C GLY A 1182 -6.31 -31.90 -28.23
N THR A 1183 -5.59 -32.24 -27.16
CA THR A 1183 -5.68 -33.52 -26.43
C THR A 1183 -6.08 -33.36 -24.97
N SER A 1184 -5.76 -32.20 -24.36
CA SER A 1184 -5.92 -31.94 -22.94
C SER A 1184 -6.77 -30.68 -22.70
N MET A 1185 -8.04 -30.89 -22.32
CA MET A 1185 -8.92 -29.81 -21.87
C MET A 1185 -8.35 -29.04 -20.67
N ILE A 1186 -7.44 -29.64 -19.89
CA ILE A 1186 -6.79 -28.98 -18.75
C ILE A 1186 -5.78 -27.94 -19.23
N ASP A 1187 -4.98 -28.29 -20.24
CA ASP A 1187 -3.95 -27.41 -20.76
C ASP A 1187 -4.56 -26.33 -21.66
N GLU A 1188 -5.65 -26.61 -22.39
CA GLU A 1188 -6.47 -25.60 -23.07
C GLU A 1188 -7.03 -24.54 -22.09
N ALA A 1189 -7.61 -24.97 -20.96
CA ALA A 1189 -8.12 -24.06 -19.94
C ALA A 1189 -7.01 -23.24 -19.26
N LEU A 1190 -5.80 -23.81 -19.10
CA LEU A 1190 -4.63 -23.08 -18.63
C LEU A 1190 -4.19 -22.02 -19.64
N VAL A 1191 -4.06 -22.36 -20.94
CA VAL A 1191 -3.72 -21.41 -22.01
C VAL A 1191 -4.73 -20.26 -22.07
N GLN A 1192 -6.04 -20.55 -21.95
CA GLN A 1192 -7.08 -19.52 -21.91
C GLN A 1192 -6.96 -18.62 -20.67
N SER A 1193 -6.69 -19.17 -19.48
CA SER A 1193 -6.44 -18.38 -18.27
C SER A 1193 -5.20 -17.47 -18.41
N ILE A 1194 -4.17 -17.94 -19.10
CA ILE A 1194 -2.95 -17.19 -19.38
C ILE A 1194 -3.24 -16.01 -20.33
N LEU A 1195 -3.97 -16.24 -21.43
CA LEU A 1195 -4.44 -15.20 -22.35
C LEU A 1195 -5.23 -14.10 -21.62
N GLU A 1196 -6.20 -14.50 -20.80
CA GLU A 1196 -7.01 -13.55 -20.06
C GLU A 1196 -6.20 -12.79 -18.99
N THR A 1197 -5.15 -13.40 -18.42
CA THR A 1197 -4.20 -12.77 -17.50
C THR A 1197 -3.35 -11.70 -18.22
N GLY A 1198 -2.81 -12.01 -19.41
CA GLY A 1198 -2.09 -11.05 -20.25
C GLY A 1198 -2.98 -9.85 -20.62
N ASN A 1199 -4.19 -10.12 -21.10
CA ASN A 1199 -5.20 -9.10 -21.39
C ASN A 1199 -5.54 -8.19 -20.20
N PHE A 1200 -5.59 -8.74 -18.98
CA PHE A 1200 -5.79 -7.92 -17.78
C PHE A 1200 -4.60 -7.00 -17.50
N LEU A 1201 -3.37 -7.51 -17.64
CA LEU A 1201 -2.15 -6.76 -17.35
C LEU A 1201 -1.77 -5.76 -18.47
N GLY A 1202 -2.41 -5.84 -19.63
CA GLY A 1202 -2.03 -5.08 -20.83
C GLY A 1202 -0.80 -5.66 -21.55
N VAL A 1203 -0.51 -6.95 -21.33
CA VAL A 1203 0.67 -7.68 -21.81
C VAL A 1203 0.25 -8.61 -22.94
N ARG A 1204 0.99 -8.64 -24.05
CA ARG A 1204 0.69 -9.52 -25.20
C ARG A 1204 1.13 -10.95 -24.94
N THR A 1205 0.32 -11.91 -25.37
CA THR A 1205 0.61 -13.35 -25.21
C THR A 1205 1.29 -13.95 -26.43
N VAL A 1206 2.27 -14.81 -26.20
CA VAL A 1206 3.05 -15.49 -27.23
C VAL A 1206 2.95 -17.00 -27.03
N ALA A 1207 2.36 -17.75 -27.96
CA ALA A 1207 2.40 -19.20 -27.92
C ALA A 1207 3.63 -19.73 -28.69
N ALA A 1208 4.54 -20.38 -27.96
CA ALA A 1208 5.71 -21.02 -28.53
C ALA A 1208 5.41 -22.45 -29.02
N PHE A 1209 6.28 -22.99 -29.86
CA PHE A 1209 6.26 -24.39 -30.29
C PHE A 1209 5.06 -24.78 -31.19
N VAL A 1210 4.63 -23.87 -32.07
CA VAL A 1210 3.63 -24.16 -33.12
C VAL A 1210 4.25 -24.98 -34.25
N GLU A 1211 4.04 -26.30 -34.26
CA GLU A 1211 4.61 -27.24 -35.24
C GLU A 1211 3.72 -27.46 -36.49
N ASP A 1212 2.43 -27.14 -36.42
CA ASP A 1212 1.45 -27.44 -37.47
C ASP A 1212 0.29 -26.41 -37.57
N ALA A 1213 -0.53 -26.55 -38.61
CA ALA A 1213 -1.65 -25.65 -38.92
C ALA A 1213 -2.89 -25.83 -38.02
N GLU A 1214 -3.08 -27.00 -37.41
CA GLU A 1214 -4.20 -27.29 -36.53
C GLU A 1214 -4.00 -26.59 -35.18
N THR A 1215 -2.78 -26.70 -34.63
CA THR A 1215 -2.32 -25.94 -33.47
C THR A 1215 -2.45 -24.43 -33.69
N LEU A 1216 -2.04 -23.92 -34.85
CA LEU A 1216 -2.20 -22.50 -35.18
C LEU A 1216 -3.68 -22.06 -35.24
N ALA A 1217 -4.53 -22.86 -35.89
CA ALA A 1217 -5.96 -22.58 -35.96
C ALA A 1217 -6.61 -22.57 -34.58
N LYS A 1218 -6.22 -23.50 -33.69
CA LYS A 1218 -6.71 -23.58 -32.31
C LYS A 1218 -6.27 -22.39 -31.46
N LEU A 1219 -5.01 -21.97 -31.57
CA LEU A 1219 -4.49 -20.76 -30.91
C LEU A 1219 -5.21 -19.48 -31.41
N SER A 1220 -5.57 -19.43 -32.70
CA SER A 1220 -6.37 -18.36 -33.28
C SER A 1220 -7.83 -18.37 -32.82
N GLU A 1221 -8.43 -19.54 -32.56
CA GLU A 1221 -9.77 -19.67 -31.96
C GLU A 1221 -9.79 -19.16 -30.51
N ILE A 1222 -8.76 -19.52 -29.73
CA ILE A 1222 -8.59 -19.08 -28.34
C ILE A 1222 -8.34 -17.56 -28.27
N GLY A 1223 -7.68 -16.98 -29.29
CA GLY A 1223 -7.44 -15.54 -29.40
C GLY A 1223 -6.06 -15.09 -28.91
N ILE A 1224 -5.04 -15.94 -29.04
CA ILE A 1224 -3.64 -15.61 -28.70
C ILE A 1224 -3.09 -14.51 -29.62
N ASP A 1225 -2.31 -13.57 -29.07
CA ASP A 1225 -1.84 -12.40 -29.83
C ASP A 1225 -0.74 -12.75 -30.85
N CYS A 1226 0.21 -13.60 -30.44
CA CYS A 1226 1.44 -13.90 -31.17
C CYS A 1226 1.80 -15.39 -31.13
N VAL A 1227 2.51 -15.87 -32.15
CA VAL A 1227 2.94 -17.27 -32.30
C VAL A 1227 4.38 -17.40 -32.77
N GLN A 1228 5.01 -18.50 -32.36
CA GLN A 1228 6.35 -18.91 -32.74
C GLN A 1228 6.42 -20.43 -32.88
N GLY A 1229 7.12 -20.93 -33.88
CA GLY A 1229 7.31 -22.37 -34.07
C GLY A 1229 7.78 -22.73 -35.46
N TYR A 1230 8.04 -24.01 -35.70
CA TYR A 1230 8.58 -24.49 -36.98
C TYR A 1230 7.60 -24.29 -38.15
N PHE A 1231 6.28 -24.25 -37.88
CA PHE A 1231 5.27 -23.90 -38.88
C PHE A 1231 5.35 -22.44 -39.33
N ILE A 1232 5.76 -21.53 -38.43
CA ILE A 1232 5.95 -20.11 -38.71
C ILE A 1232 7.30 -19.87 -39.40
N GLY A 1233 8.35 -20.48 -38.87
CA GLY A 1233 9.70 -20.45 -39.43
C GLY A 1233 10.68 -21.21 -38.55
N ALA A 1234 11.50 -22.07 -39.15
CA ALA A 1234 12.61 -22.70 -38.45
C ALA A 1234 13.70 -21.68 -38.11
N PRO A 1235 14.51 -21.90 -37.05
CA PRO A 1235 15.66 -21.06 -36.74
C PRO A 1235 16.66 -20.96 -37.91
N GLN A 1236 17.15 -19.77 -38.21
CA GLN A 1236 18.15 -19.49 -39.26
C GLN A 1236 19.32 -18.67 -38.70
N PRO A 1237 20.53 -18.70 -39.28
CA PRO A 1237 21.65 -17.87 -38.83
C PRO A 1237 21.29 -16.39 -38.73
N LEU A 1238 21.76 -15.68 -37.70
CA LEU A 1238 21.48 -14.25 -37.52
C LEU A 1238 21.97 -13.42 -38.72
N GLU A 1239 23.05 -13.87 -39.37
CA GLU A 1239 23.59 -13.31 -40.59
C GLU A 1239 22.64 -13.42 -41.80
N SER A 1240 21.61 -14.28 -41.77
CA SER A 1240 20.58 -14.32 -42.82
C SER A 1240 19.61 -13.12 -42.76
N LEU A 1241 19.59 -12.39 -41.64
CA LEU A 1241 18.83 -11.14 -41.52
C LEU A 1241 19.58 -9.92 -42.09
N ALA A 1242 20.88 -10.00 -42.35
CA ALA A 1242 21.76 -8.87 -42.69
C ALA A 1242 21.36 -8.13 -43.99
#